data_AF-A0A9D8N338-F1
#
_entry.id   AF-A0A9D8N338-F1
#
_cell.length_a   1.000
_cell.length_b   1.000
_cell.length_c   1.000
_cell.angle_alpha   90.00
_cell.angle_beta   90.00
_cell.angle_gamma   90.00
#
_symmetry.space_group_name_H-M   'P 1'
#
loop_
_entity.id
_entity.type
_entity.pdbx_description
1 polymer ?
#
loop_
_entity_poly.entity_id
_entity_poly.type
_entity_poly.pdbx_seq_one_letter_code
_entity_poly.pdbx_strand_id
1 'polypeptide(L)'
;MKKLFLIVVAAAFAVMSCNRVGPEYPGDNQPVVSFNETGLYLGIVAFNQQIYTCPIRRLDYGTINIFDTFIDTLSATNGTLLYHSVDKALEMIQCAKYPSNLFSASVVTFTDGLDQGSSMIIEDYPGDFWYLEDLHKRLSNTDIAGVGLSAYSIGLMGEDVTNASLFSNNLKKLAVPSANAYEVSSMEAVDHQFQVMAQQMSQKIYNYNLSITIPGPANGTKVRFTLDDVDSATDSQIYIEGKFNLSSRSLTGVTYHGVSSSSGSTVAGVQDGIFVRFEFDGITPEAAAGIRVRNLQQWNYVSSSGKWQKNSELNAENDARLSRQKKSAVVLLNLDCSTSLADEFSTLKYHAQSFVEKLCEAAFDETEVTSITIDKTEMILYEGMEGVLAARVWPETAEDKTILWSSEDESVATVSSNGRVKAVAPGKTRIIATSRDRGLTASCEVTVESLMVDLGLSVKWAKFNLGASSPDDYGDYFAWGETEPHYEPGYAHSDYPVWKEGMEDGYAFTTYKWYDYNNEVFLRYNHDSSYGPIDNKASFWDYNYQDDAARANWGGTWRMPTKGQWSELMDENNCTWTWTTLNGVCGYQVTSVKPGFKGNSIFLPAAGYRANEAVQNDGVEGHYWSGELYLKEPYRAYFSKFFEDDYSSNWIVSRSTGRSVRPVAGPKVKVSCVNLSIAELSLQEGDSYILYPYIEPSTADGTTCIWSSSNESIATVNQRGVVAANGPGNTVISVTTLDGGYMAYCRVSVEANRGVDLGLSVNWASCNLGASSPEQCGDYYAWGEVSPKSGYYWSNYLWCNGGRQSLTKYNFSSSYGWVDYKDVLDLDDDAAWANLGEPWRMPTYSEISELMNNCTYEYTSLGGVAGGRFTSAVPGYTDQSIFIPLCGLMYNRLEYSDYGLYWSSSLSGSSPDEAVMFVVDSDGYYWTQNFDRFLGMPIRPVYDKNGRNAAPPSTPSSNKGHESDIEPMEICPGR
;
A
#
# COMPACT_ATOMS: atom_id res chain seq x y z
N MET A 1 39.72 40.65 59.53
CA MET A 1 41.19 40.70 59.28
C MET A 1 41.89 39.34 59.37
N LYS A 2 41.88 38.59 60.50
CA LYS A 2 42.61 37.29 60.58
C LYS A 2 42.24 36.22 59.51
N LYS A 3 41.00 36.18 59.01
CA LYS A 3 40.61 35.31 57.87
C LYS A 3 41.18 35.75 56.50
N LEU A 4 41.56 37.02 56.33
CA LEU A 4 42.15 37.50 55.08
C LEU A 4 43.64 37.15 55.00
N PHE A 5 44.34 37.11 56.14
CA PHE A 5 45.76 36.80 56.22
C PHE A 5 46.06 35.32 55.89
N LEU A 6 45.19 34.38 56.27
CA LEU A 6 45.36 32.97 55.93
C LEU A 6 45.19 32.68 54.43
N ILE A 7 44.28 33.40 53.76
CA ILE A 7 44.04 33.23 52.31
C ILE A 7 45.21 33.81 51.50
N VAL A 8 45.80 34.93 51.93
CA VAL A 8 46.98 35.52 51.29
C VAL A 8 48.23 34.65 51.46
N VAL A 9 48.41 33.98 52.60
CA VAL A 9 49.55 33.07 52.81
C VAL A 9 49.41 31.76 52.01
N ALA A 10 48.20 31.21 51.84
CA ALA A 10 47.97 30.05 50.99
C ALA A 10 48.20 30.36 49.49
N ALA A 11 47.71 31.53 49.02
CA ALA A 11 47.95 31.98 47.65
C ALA A 11 49.42 32.30 47.37
N ALA A 12 50.18 32.79 48.35
CA ALA A 12 51.62 33.03 48.20
C ALA A 12 52.43 31.74 48.04
N PHE A 13 52.04 30.64 48.71
CA PHE A 13 52.73 29.35 48.57
C PHE A 13 52.54 28.72 47.18
N ALA A 14 51.33 28.78 46.62
CA ALA A 14 51.03 28.22 45.30
C ALA A 14 51.68 28.98 44.12
N VAL A 15 52.09 30.24 44.33
CA VAL A 15 52.80 31.06 43.33
C VAL A 15 54.32 31.00 43.52
N MET A 16 54.81 30.69 44.73
CA MET A 16 56.26 30.54 44.97
C MET A 16 56.83 29.17 44.58
N SER A 17 56.02 28.12 44.45
CA SER A 17 56.49 26.79 44.01
C SER A 17 56.88 26.71 42.53
N CYS A 18 56.48 27.69 41.71
CA CYS A 18 56.81 27.75 40.29
C CYS A 18 58.10 28.53 39.98
N ASN A 19 58.77 29.11 40.99
CA ASN A 19 59.94 29.97 40.83
C ASN A 19 61.21 29.34 41.44
N ARG A 20 61.77 28.33 40.76
CA ARG A 20 63.21 28.05 40.84
C ARG A 20 63.84 28.41 39.50
N VAL A 21 64.47 29.60 39.47
CA VAL A 21 65.04 30.17 38.25
C VAL A 21 66.47 29.64 38.06
N GLY A 22 66.59 28.55 37.30
CA GLY A 22 67.81 28.26 36.54
C GLY A 22 67.95 29.21 35.33
N PRO A 23 69.11 29.25 34.65
CA PRO A 23 69.35 30.21 33.57
C PRO A 23 68.36 30.05 32.41
N GLU A 24 67.78 31.18 31.99
CA GLU A 24 66.69 31.25 31.01
C GLU A 24 67.06 30.64 29.65
N TYR A 25 66.29 29.64 29.21
CA TYR A 25 66.20 29.30 27.79
C TYR A 25 65.17 30.23 27.10
N PRO A 26 65.49 30.81 25.93
CA PRO A 26 64.62 31.79 25.30
C PRO A 26 63.43 31.12 24.61
N GLY A 27 62.28 31.06 25.28
CA GLY A 27 61.04 30.58 24.65
C GLY A 27 59.81 30.46 25.54
N ASP A 28 59.96 30.37 26.87
CA ASP A 28 58.87 29.90 27.71
C ASP A 28 58.11 31.01 28.47
N ASN A 29 57.17 31.62 27.75
CA ASN A 29 56.03 32.33 28.35
C ASN A 29 54.75 31.58 27.93
N GLN A 30 54.75 30.24 28.02
CA GLN A 30 53.58 29.43 27.65
C GLN A 30 52.39 29.81 28.56
N PRO A 31 51.23 30.14 27.99
CA PRO A 31 50.03 30.38 28.79
C PRO A 31 49.63 29.08 29.49
N VAL A 32 49.24 29.18 30.77
CA VAL A 32 48.70 28.06 31.55
C VAL A 32 47.58 27.37 30.75
N VAL A 33 47.86 26.16 30.26
CA VAL A 33 46.91 25.41 29.44
C VAL A 33 45.75 24.99 30.34
N SER A 34 44.55 25.45 29.99
CA SER A 34 43.32 25.19 30.74
C SER A 34 42.38 24.34 29.91
N PHE A 35 42.09 23.15 30.39
CA PHE A 35 41.19 22.21 29.75
C PHE A 35 39.83 22.24 30.46
N ASN A 36 38.76 22.42 29.69
CA ASN A 36 37.38 22.53 30.21
C ASN A 36 36.48 21.35 29.79
N GLU A 37 36.92 20.53 28.84
CA GLU A 37 36.17 19.40 28.28
C GLU A 37 36.50 18.11 29.02
N THR A 38 35.63 17.10 29.01
CA THR A 38 35.97 15.81 29.63
C THR A 38 36.79 14.94 28.67
N GLY A 39 37.93 14.40 29.12
CA GLY A 39 38.74 13.50 28.30
C GLY A 39 40.00 12.99 28.98
N LEU A 40 40.72 12.11 28.28
CA LEU A 40 42.07 11.72 28.65
C LEU A 40 43.06 12.79 28.16
N TYR A 41 44.04 13.12 29.00
CA TYR A 41 45.11 14.06 28.72
C TYR A 41 46.44 13.34 28.72
N LEU A 42 47.28 13.60 27.72
CA LEU A 42 48.61 13.03 27.60
C LEU A 42 49.63 14.16 27.45
N GLY A 43 50.77 14.04 28.14
CA GLY A 43 52.00 14.77 27.86
C GLY A 43 53.17 13.78 27.78
N ILE A 44 54.24 14.15 27.09
CA ILE A 44 55.45 13.33 27.00
C ILE A 44 56.66 14.16 27.43
N VAL A 45 57.48 13.60 28.31
CA VAL A 45 58.84 14.04 28.57
C VAL A 45 59.78 12.96 28.01
N ALA A 46 60.87 13.37 27.39
CA ALA A 46 61.91 12.47 26.91
C ALA A 46 63.27 13.04 27.30
N PHE A 47 64.24 12.20 27.64
CA PHE A 47 65.49 12.67 28.25
C PHE A 47 66.73 11.89 27.84
N ASN A 48 67.86 12.61 27.82
CA ASN A 48 69.22 12.09 27.77
C ASN A 48 70.13 13.10 28.46
N GLN A 49 71.19 13.62 27.82
CA GLN A 49 71.87 14.86 28.22
C GLN A 49 71.01 16.14 28.11
N GLN A 50 69.83 16.06 27.48
CA GLN A 50 68.84 17.13 27.38
C GLN A 50 67.45 16.63 27.78
N ILE A 51 66.49 17.55 27.96
CA ILE A 51 65.07 17.22 28.10
C ILE A 51 64.31 17.75 26.87
N TYR A 52 63.42 16.92 26.36
CA TYR A 52 62.44 17.24 25.32
C TYR A 52 61.04 17.08 25.90
N THR A 53 60.12 17.97 25.54
CA THR A 53 58.74 17.96 26.09
C THR A 53 57.71 18.09 24.99
N CYS A 54 56.77 17.14 24.92
CA CYS A 54 55.49 17.31 24.24
C CYS A 54 54.47 17.86 25.25
N PRO A 55 53.94 19.09 25.06
CA PRO A 55 53.00 19.70 25.99
C PRO A 55 51.75 18.84 26.19
N ILE A 56 51.17 18.92 27.39
CA ILE A 56 49.94 18.19 27.71
C ILE A 56 48.82 18.62 26.75
N ARG A 57 48.14 17.66 26.13
CA ARG A 57 46.95 17.87 25.29
C ARG A 57 45.90 16.81 25.61
N ARG A 58 44.64 17.13 25.29
CA ARG A 58 43.58 16.11 25.18
C ARG A 58 44.00 15.09 24.12
N LEU A 59 43.78 13.80 24.38
CA LEU A 59 44.07 12.69 23.48
C LEU A 59 42.77 12.17 22.83
N ASP A 60 42.76 12.15 21.51
CA ASP A 60 41.73 11.60 20.62
C ASP A 60 42.32 11.38 19.21
N TYR A 61 41.55 10.80 18.28
CA TYR A 61 42.01 10.53 16.91
C TYR A 61 42.42 11.79 16.11
N GLY A 62 42.02 12.99 16.53
CA GLY A 62 42.46 14.25 15.91
C GLY A 62 43.81 14.76 16.44
N THR A 63 44.26 14.24 17.58
CA THR A 63 45.43 14.73 18.32
C THR A 63 46.52 13.69 18.52
N ILE A 64 46.21 12.39 18.39
CA ILE A 64 47.16 11.26 18.55
C ILE A 64 48.47 11.47 17.76
N ASN A 65 48.36 11.83 16.47
CA ASN A 65 49.50 12.06 15.58
C ASN A 65 50.52 13.10 16.10
N ILE A 66 50.12 14.01 16.99
CA ILE A 66 51.04 14.99 17.61
C ILE A 66 52.07 14.28 18.50
N PHE A 67 51.62 13.26 19.24
CA PHE A 67 52.45 12.47 20.12
C PHE A 67 53.33 11.50 19.35
N ASP A 68 52.78 10.82 18.33
CA ASP A 68 53.53 9.90 17.48
C ASP A 68 54.63 10.64 16.71
N THR A 69 54.32 11.81 16.14
CA THR A 69 55.31 12.68 15.48
C THR A 69 56.38 13.15 16.48
N PHE A 70 56.01 13.50 17.70
CA PHE A 70 57.00 13.87 18.72
C PHE A 70 57.94 12.69 19.03
N ILE A 71 57.40 11.50 19.28
CA ILE A 71 58.19 10.27 19.51
C ILE A 71 59.11 10.01 18.31
N ASP A 72 58.60 10.13 17.08
CA ASP A 72 59.39 9.95 15.85
C ASP A 72 60.57 10.91 15.76
N THR A 73 60.47 12.15 16.27
CA THR A 73 61.60 13.09 16.30
C THR A 73 62.68 12.77 17.34
N LEU A 74 62.41 11.90 18.32
CA LEU A 74 63.39 11.55 19.36
C LEU A 74 64.55 10.72 18.79
N SER A 75 65.76 11.02 19.26
CA SER A 75 67.01 10.35 18.89
C SER A 75 67.83 10.00 20.13
N ALA A 76 68.42 8.80 20.16
CA ALA A 76 69.33 8.39 21.22
C ALA A 76 70.59 9.27 21.24
N THR A 77 70.92 9.87 22.39
CA THR A 77 72.20 10.58 22.60
C THR A 77 72.75 10.29 24.01
N ASN A 78 74.00 10.64 24.28
CA ASN A 78 74.66 10.26 25.53
C ASN A 78 74.03 10.92 26.78
N GLY A 79 74.23 10.29 27.94
CA GLY A 79 73.85 10.82 29.25
C GLY A 79 72.38 10.55 29.64
N THR A 80 72.13 10.50 30.94
CA THR A 80 70.84 10.09 31.52
C THR A 80 70.41 11.05 32.64
N LEU A 81 69.58 12.05 32.30
CA LEU A 81 69.01 13.04 33.24
C LEU A 81 67.68 12.56 33.86
N LEU A 82 67.69 11.36 34.45
CA LEU A 82 66.50 10.65 34.96
C LEU A 82 65.73 11.42 36.05
N TYR A 83 66.41 11.96 37.07
CA TYR A 83 65.70 12.67 38.15
C TYR A 83 65.14 14.01 37.66
N HIS A 84 65.89 14.73 36.84
CA HIS A 84 65.46 16.00 36.26
C HIS A 84 64.30 15.84 35.26
N SER A 85 64.22 14.72 34.54
CA SER A 85 63.10 14.43 33.65
C SER A 85 61.82 14.11 34.41
N VAL A 86 61.90 13.34 35.50
CA VAL A 86 60.76 13.08 36.38
C VAL A 86 60.32 14.35 37.12
N ASP A 87 61.26 15.21 37.51
CA ASP A 87 60.95 16.52 38.07
C ASP A 87 60.20 17.41 37.05
N LYS A 88 60.68 17.47 35.80
CA LYS A 88 60.00 18.20 34.72
C LYS A 88 58.60 17.64 34.42
N ALA A 89 58.42 16.33 34.45
CA ALA A 89 57.10 15.70 34.30
C ALA A 89 56.15 16.11 35.45
N LEU A 90 56.66 16.22 36.67
CA LEU A 90 55.91 16.69 37.84
C LEU A 90 55.57 18.19 37.75
N GLU A 91 56.48 19.02 37.25
CA GLU A 91 56.22 20.44 36.97
C GLU A 91 55.11 20.60 35.92
N MET A 92 55.21 19.88 34.79
CA MET A 92 54.23 19.94 33.69
C MET A 92 52.81 19.56 34.15
N ILE A 93 52.67 18.47 34.91
CA ILE A 93 51.36 18.00 35.39
C ILE A 93 50.77 18.90 36.50
N GLN A 94 51.61 19.64 37.24
CA GLN A 94 51.17 20.63 38.23
C GLN A 94 50.77 21.97 37.59
N CYS A 95 51.41 22.38 36.50
CA CYS A 95 51.18 23.69 35.88
C CYS A 95 49.90 23.78 35.02
N ALA A 96 49.37 22.65 34.56
CA ALA A 96 48.15 22.61 33.77
C ALA A 96 46.87 22.70 34.63
N LYS A 97 45.79 23.24 34.06
CA LYS A 97 44.46 23.28 34.69
C LYS A 97 43.54 22.25 34.05
N TYR A 98 43.04 21.34 34.85
CA TYR A 98 42.15 20.26 34.42
C TYR A 98 40.67 20.56 34.71
N PRO A 99 39.74 19.86 34.06
CA PRO A 99 38.31 19.96 34.37
C PRO A 99 38.04 19.47 35.80
N SER A 100 36.95 19.96 36.40
CA SER A 100 36.56 19.60 37.78
C SER A 100 36.16 18.14 37.99
N ASN A 101 36.15 17.32 36.93
CA ASN A 101 35.93 15.88 36.99
C ASN A 101 37.21 15.06 36.74
N LEU A 102 38.41 15.66 36.95
CA LEU A 102 39.65 14.90 37.02
C LEU A 102 39.55 13.82 38.11
N PHE A 103 39.99 12.61 37.78
CA PHE A 103 39.84 11.42 38.62
C PHE A 103 41.13 10.62 38.80
N SER A 104 42.06 10.72 37.86
CA SER A 104 43.37 10.07 37.95
C SER A 104 44.45 10.99 37.37
N ALA A 105 45.56 11.11 38.07
CA ALA A 105 46.78 11.76 37.59
C ALA A 105 47.94 10.77 37.72
N SER A 106 48.67 10.54 36.63
CA SER A 106 49.71 9.51 36.57
C SER A 106 50.99 10.01 35.90
N VAL A 107 52.14 9.60 36.42
CA VAL A 107 53.45 9.70 35.75
C VAL A 107 53.96 8.27 35.50
N VAL A 108 54.41 7.98 34.28
CA VAL A 108 54.96 6.69 33.86
C VAL A 108 56.37 6.91 33.35
N THR A 109 57.38 6.45 34.07
CA THR A 109 58.79 6.60 33.69
C THR A 109 59.36 5.29 33.20
N PHE A 110 59.96 5.29 32.02
CA PHE A 110 60.82 4.22 31.54
C PHE A 110 62.29 4.65 31.63
N THR A 111 63.18 3.74 32.02
CA THR A 111 64.64 3.95 32.06
C THR A 111 65.39 2.62 31.95
N ASP A 112 66.59 2.66 31.37
CA ASP A 112 67.52 1.52 31.35
C ASP A 112 68.70 1.71 32.33
N GLY A 113 69.12 2.96 32.54
CA GLY A 113 70.28 3.34 33.31
C GLY A 113 70.02 3.86 34.73
N LEU A 114 71.10 4.29 35.36
CA LEU A 114 71.08 5.15 36.54
C LEU A 114 71.13 6.63 36.10
N ASP A 115 70.75 7.55 36.98
CA ASP A 115 71.00 8.98 36.73
C ASP A 115 72.52 9.25 36.64
N GLN A 116 72.92 10.07 35.67
CA GLN A 116 74.32 10.38 35.38
C GLN A 116 74.67 11.88 35.50
N GLY A 117 73.71 12.76 35.83
CA GLY A 117 73.96 14.20 35.74
C GLY A 117 72.87 15.16 36.20
N SER A 118 71.74 14.70 36.72
CA SER A 118 70.65 15.60 37.14
C SER A 118 71.08 16.58 38.22
N SER A 119 71.94 16.15 39.16
CA SER A 119 72.53 17.03 40.20
C SER A 119 73.61 17.99 39.66
N MET A 120 74.05 17.85 38.41
CA MET A 120 74.92 18.84 37.73
C MET A 120 74.11 19.92 37.00
N ILE A 121 72.83 19.67 36.73
CA ILE A 121 71.91 20.64 36.12
C ILE A 121 71.14 21.40 37.20
N ILE A 122 70.72 20.71 38.27
CA ILE A 122 70.00 21.28 39.41
C ILE A 122 70.91 21.27 40.64
N GLU A 123 71.64 22.39 40.82
CA GLU A 123 72.61 22.58 41.91
C GLU A 123 71.98 22.73 43.32
N ASP A 124 70.65 22.68 43.44
CA ASP A 124 69.92 22.83 44.71
C ASP A 124 70.15 21.68 45.71
N TYR A 125 70.71 20.56 45.26
CA TYR A 125 70.87 19.34 46.04
C TYR A 125 72.35 18.99 46.23
N PRO A 126 72.80 18.56 47.43
CA PRO A 126 74.20 18.14 47.67
C PRO A 126 74.64 16.87 46.92
N GLY A 127 73.80 16.32 46.04
CA GLY A 127 74.05 15.10 45.26
C GLY A 127 72.81 14.22 45.11
N ASP A 128 72.92 13.25 44.20
CA ASP A 128 71.85 12.39 43.68
C ASP A 128 70.93 11.76 44.72
N PHE A 129 71.50 11.29 45.84
CA PHE A 129 70.72 10.70 46.93
C PHE A 129 69.70 11.69 47.52
N TRP A 130 70.11 12.95 47.71
CA TRP A 130 69.26 13.99 48.31
C TRP A 130 68.20 14.49 47.32
N TYR A 131 68.55 14.58 46.04
CA TYR A 131 67.60 14.93 44.98
C TYR A 131 66.50 13.86 44.88
N LEU A 132 66.88 12.59 44.74
CA LEU A 132 65.91 11.49 44.64
C LEU A 132 65.05 11.33 45.92
N GLU A 133 65.62 11.59 47.10
CA GLU A 133 64.89 11.64 48.37
C GLU A 133 63.85 12.78 48.44
N ASP A 134 64.12 13.93 47.85
CA ASP A 134 63.17 15.04 47.78
C ASP A 134 62.10 14.79 46.71
N LEU A 135 62.51 14.32 45.53
CA LEU A 135 61.64 13.94 44.43
C LEU A 135 60.62 12.87 44.84
N HIS A 136 61.06 11.82 45.55
CA HIS A 136 60.15 10.79 46.11
C HIS A 136 59.10 11.39 47.05
N LYS A 137 59.49 12.35 47.90
CA LYS A 137 58.56 13.05 48.81
C LYS A 137 57.58 13.91 48.02
N ARG A 138 58.04 14.59 46.96
CA ARG A 138 57.16 15.42 46.12
C ARG A 138 56.18 14.57 45.32
N LEU A 139 56.61 13.47 44.71
CA LEU A 139 55.73 12.50 44.06
C LEU A 139 54.68 11.94 45.04
N SER A 140 55.09 11.61 46.28
CA SER A 140 54.21 11.01 47.29
C SER A 140 53.20 11.97 47.93
N ASN A 141 53.44 13.28 47.87
CA ASN A 141 52.61 14.30 48.53
C ASN A 141 51.99 15.30 47.55
N THR A 142 52.13 15.10 46.23
CA THR A 142 51.51 15.96 45.22
C THR A 142 50.04 15.60 45.03
N ASP A 143 49.20 16.63 45.11
CA ASP A 143 47.81 16.63 44.70
C ASP A 143 47.67 17.40 43.38
N ILE A 144 46.99 16.80 42.40
CA ILE A 144 46.66 17.40 41.11
C ILE A 144 45.15 17.65 41.10
N ALA A 145 44.73 18.89 41.34
CA ALA A 145 43.33 19.33 41.31
C ALA A 145 42.37 18.50 42.20
N GLY A 146 42.81 18.04 43.36
CA GLY A 146 42.06 17.19 44.30
C GLY A 146 42.27 15.69 44.12
N VAL A 147 43.19 15.28 43.24
CA VAL A 147 43.53 13.89 42.94
C VAL A 147 45.00 13.62 43.30
N GLY A 148 45.25 12.64 44.18
CA GLY A 148 46.60 12.20 44.52
C GLY A 148 47.34 11.57 43.33
N LEU A 149 48.62 11.89 43.18
CA LEU A 149 49.45 11.40 42.08
C LEU A 149 49.79 9.90 42.20
N SER A 150 49.63 9.14 41.12
CA SER A 150 50.18 7.78 40.98
C SER A 150 51.44 7.80 40.12
N ALA A 151 52.59 7.41 40.66
CA ALA A 151 53.83 7.34 39.89
C ALA A 151 54.22 5.89 39.62
N TYR A 152 54.67 5.61 38.41
CA TYR A 152 55.05 4.29 37.91
C TYR A 152 56.46 4.37 37.32
N SER A 153 57.28 3.35 37.57
CA SER A 153 58.64 3.26 37.02
C SER A 153 58.91 1.88 36.44
N ILE A 154 59.31 1.81 35.18
CA ILE A 154 59.67 0.57 34.47
C ILE A 154 61.16 0.64 34.16
N GLY A 155 61.92 -0.36 34.63
CA GLY A 155 63.36 -0.44 34.48
C GLY A 155 63.79 -1.67 33.68
N LEU A 156 64.44 -1.45 32.53
CA LEU A 156 65.11 -2.49 31.75
C LEU A 156 66.63 -2.35 31.93
N MET A 157 67.18 -3.00 32.96
CA MET A 157 68.55 -2.74 33.43
C MET A 157 69.61 -2.91 32.32
N GLY A 158 70.23 -1.80 31.89
CA GLY A 158 71.26 -1.76 30.85
C GLY A 158 72.57 -2.45 31.26
N GLU A 159 73.36 -2.89 30.27
CA GLU A 159 74.64 -3.58 30.50
C GLU A 159 75.70 -2.73 31.23
N ASP A 160 75.57 -1.39 31.19
CA ASP A 160 76.46 -0.44 31.87
C ASP A 160 76.08 -0.22 33.35
N VAL A 161 74.94 -0.75 33.82
CA VAL A 161 74.49 -0.64 35.21
C VAL A 161 75.27 -1.58 36.14
N THR A 162 76.40 -1.08 36.64
CA THR A 162 77.28 -1.83 37.56
C THR A 162 76.74 -2.05 38.98
N ASN A 163 75.59 -1.45 39.35
CA ASN A 163 74.98 -1.57 40.68
C ASN A 163 73.47 -1.79 40.60
N ALA A 164 73.07 -3.04 40.34
CA ALA A 164 71.68 -3.48 40.30
C ALA A 164 70.87 -3.07 41.55
N SER A 165 71.45 -3.18 42.76
CA SER A 165 70.75 -2.81 44.00
C SER A 165 70.44 -1.31 44.10
N LEU A 166 71.26 -0.44 43.50
CA LEU A 166 70.95 0.98 43.40
C LEU A 166 69.84 1.23 42.38
N PHE A 167 69.87 0.56 41.23
CA PHE A 167 68.84 0.63 40.19
C PHE A 167 67.45 0.24 40.73
N SER A 168 67.33 -0.95 41.33
CA SER A 168 66.09 -1.44 41.95
C SER A 168 65.53 -0.48 43.02
N ASN A 169 66.42 0.17 43.79
CA ASN A 169 66.03 1.13 44.83
C ASN A 169 65.61 2.48 44.25
N ASN A 170 66.22 2.91 43.14
CA ASN A 170 65.87 4.15 42.47
C ASN A 170 64.46 4.08 41.86
N LEU A 171 64.16 2.99 41.14
CA LEU A 171 62.80 2.74 40.62
C LEU A 171 61.75 2.82 41.74
N LYS A 172 61.98 2.14 42.87
CA LYS A 172 61.07 2.17 44.04
C LYS A 172 60.87 3.55 44.67
N LYS A 173 61.79 4.50 44.44
CA LYS A 173 61.64 5.90 44.87
C LYS A 173 60.94 6.78 43.81
N LEU A 174 61.08 6.44 42.53
CA LEU A 174 60.36 7.08 41.43
C LEU A 174 58.89 6.59 41.33
N ALA A 175 58.56 5.45 41.95
CA ALA A 175 57.21 4.90 42.02
C ALA A 175 56.43 5.32 43.28
N VAL A 176 55.12 5.58 43.12
CA VAL A 176 54.17 5.91 44.19
C VAL A 176 52.83 5.19 43.94
N PRO A 177 52.43 4.24 44.81
CA PRO A 177 53.24 3.61 45.85
C PRO A 177 54.46 2.87 45.27
N SER A 178 55.43 2.51 46.11
CA SER A 178 56.66 1.79 45.67
C SER A 178 56.41 0.42 45.04
N ALA A 179 55.19 -0.11 45.12
CA ALA A 179 54.75 -1.31 44.40
C ALA A 179 54.52 -1.09 42.89
N ASN A 180 54.47 0.17 42.43
CA ASN A 180 54.40 0.56 41.03
C ASN A 180 55.79 0.61 40.35
N ALA A 181 56.81 -0.01 40.97
CA ALA A 181 58.14 -0.17 40.39
C ALA A 181 58.29 -1.57 39.78
N TYR A 182 58.57 -1.62 38.49
CA TYR A 182 58.66 -2.84 37.69
C TYR A 182 60.07 -2.97 37.11
N GLU A 183 60.80 -3.99 37.53
CA GLU A 183 62.06 -4.39 36.90
C GLU A 183 61.74 -5.47 35.86
N VAL A 184 62.10 -5.24 34.61
CA VAL A 184 61.77 -6.10 33.46
C VAL A 184 63.03 -6.60 32.75
N SER A 185 62.92 -7.71 32.03
CA SER A 185 64.07 -8.46 31.47
C SER A 185 64.20 -8.39 29.95
N SER A 186 63.28 -7.73 29.25
CA SER A 186 63.30 -7.55 27.79
C SER A 186 62.38 -6.41 27.38
N MET A 187 62.58 -5.88 26.16
CA MET A 187 61.70 -4.86 25.59
C MET A 187 60.26 -5.39 25.35
N GLU A 188 60.06 -6.69 25.11
CA GLU A 188 58.74 -7.32 25.10
C GLU A 188 58.01 -7.22 26.45
N ALA A 189 58.76 -7.30 27.56
CA ALA A 189 58.21 -7.13 28.90
C ALA A 189 57.94 -5.66 29.25
N VAL A 190 58.69 -4.72 28.65
CA VAL A 190 58.35 -3.28 28.67
C VAL A 190 57.00 -3.05 28.00
N ASP A 191 56.81 -3.57 26.77
CA ASP A 191 55.55 -3.45 26.03
C ASP A 191 54.37 -4.02 26.82
N HIS A 192 54.47 -5.27 27.27
CA HIS A 192 53.42 -5.89 28.09
C HIS A 192 53.06 -5.03 29.30
N GLN A 193 54.05 -4.43 29.97
CA GLN A 193 53.81 -3.58 31.13
C GLN A 193 53.18 -2.22 30.74
N PHE A 194 53.56 -1.64 29.61
CA PHE A 194 52.87 -0.48 29.02
C PHE A 194 51.41 -0.82 28.66
N GLN A 195 51.13 -1.92 27.96
CA GLN A 195 49.76 -2.31 27.59
C GLN A 195 48.87 -2.51 28.83
N VAL A 196 49.38 -3.17 29.88
CA VAL A 196 48.67 -3.32 31.16
C VAL A 196 48.40 -1.96 31.81
N MET A 197 49.38 -1.04 31.81
CA MET A 197 49.19 0.31 32.35
C MET A 197 48.16 1.12 31.55
N ALA A 198 48.22 1.09 30.21
CA ALA A 198 47.26 1.78 29.36
C ALA A 198 45.82 1.29 29.61
N GLN A 199 45.64 -0.02 29.74
CA GLN A 199 44.34 -0.61 30.07
C GLN A 199 43.84 -0.19 31.48
N GLN A 200 44.70 -0.21 32.50
CA GLN A 200 44.34 0.21 33.85
C GLN A 200 44.03 1.71 33.94
N MET A 201 44.81 2.55 33.26
CA MET A 201 44.62 4.01 33.26
C MET A 201 43.36 4.42 32.49
N SER A 202 43.03 3.72 31.41
CA SER A 202 41.82 3.97 30.65
C SER A 202 40.54 3.39 31.27
N GLN A 203 40.62 2.33 32.07
CA GLN A 203 39.48 1.92 32.91
C GLN A 203 39.10 3.00 33.94
N LYS A 204 40.10 3.75 34.46
CA LYS A 204 39.88 4.84 35.43
C LYS A 204 39.21 6.10 34.86
N ILE A 205 39.16 6.32 33.54
CA ILE A 205 38.42 7.48 32.98
C ILE A 205 36.90 7.27 32.94
N TYR A 206 36.38 6.16 33.50
CA TYR A 206 34.95 5.93 33.61
C TYR A 206 34.56 5.60 35.06
N ASN A 207 33.52 6.24 35.54
CA ASN A 207 32.74 5.76 36.68
C ASN A 207 31.32 5.45 36.20
N TYR A 208 30.62 4.63 36.96
CA TYR A 208 29.20 4.41 36.76
C TYR A 208 28.41 5.20 37.81
N ASN A 209 27.24 5.68 37.44
CA ASN A 209 26.15 5.95 38.38
C ASN A 209 25.17 4.79 38.26
N LEU A 210 24.83 4.16 39.38
CA LEU A 210 23.89 3.05 39.46
C LEU A 210 22.64 3.50 40.20
N SER A 211 21.55 3.71 39.46
CA SER A 211 20.21 3.85 40.02
C SER A 211 19.63 2.46 40.29
N ILE A 212 19.08 2.21 41.49
CA ILE A 212 18.32 0.99 41.81
C ILE A 212 17.01 1.37 42.49
N THR A 213 15.88 0.95 41.91
CA THR A 213 14.54 1.10 42.48
C THR A 213 14.11 -0.20 43.15
N ILE A 214 13.65 -0.13 44.41
CA ILE A 214 13.11 -1.31 45.12
C ILE A 214 11.84 -0.96 45.89
N PRO A 215 10.93 -1.92 46.12
CA PRO A 215 9.89 -1.75 47.14
C PRO A 215 10.54 -1.55 48.51
N GLY A 216 10.11 -0.52 49.25
CA GLY A 216 10.71 -0.15 50.53
C GLY A 216 10.52 -1.24 51.61
N PRO A 217 11.60 -1.91 52.08
CA PRO A 217 11.48 -3.01 53.04
C PRO A 217 11.17 -2.51 54.46
N ALA A 218 11.01 -3.43 55.41
CA ALA A 218 10.78 -3.07 56.81
C ALA A 218 11.97 -2.27 57.39
N ASN A 219 11.68 -1.34 58.31
CA ASN A 219 12.71 -0.51 58.95
C ASN A 219 13.82 -1.35 59.60
N GLY A 220 15.08 -1.07 59.26
CA GLY A 220 16.26 -1.77 59.77
C GLY A 220 16.65 -3.03 58.98
N THR A 221 15.90 -3.42 57.96
CA THR A 221 16.26 -4.55 57.06
C THR A 221 17.62 -4.30 56.42
N LYS A 222 18.51 -5.29 56.48
CA LYS A 222 19.77 -5.24 55.73
C LYS A 222 19.49 -5.69 54.29
N VAL A 223 19.85 -4.85 53.34
CA VAL A 223 19.67 -5.04 51.90
C VAL A 223 21.05 -5.24 51.28
N ARG A 224 21.17 -6.14 50.30
CA ARG A 224 22.37 -6.32 49.47
C ARG A 224 21.96 -6.35 47.99
N PHE A 225 22.76 -5.68 47.16
CA PHE A 225 22.67 -5.68 45.70
C PHE A 225 23.94 -6.36 45.17
N THR A 226 23.81 -7.56 44.61
CA THR A 226 24.93 -8.29 43.98
C THR A 226 24.99 -7.92 42.50
N LEU A 227 26.18 -7.82 41.91
CA LEU A 227 26.39 -7.29 40.55
C LEU A 227 27.07 -8.30 39.59
N ASP A 228 27.30 -9.52 40.07
CA ASP A 228 28.16 -10.55 39.48
C ASP A 228 27.45 -11.87 39.13
N ASP A 229 26.13 -11.84 39.03
CA ASP A 229 25.25 -12.97 38.64
C ASP A 229 25.51 -14.27 39.42
N VAL A 230 25.02 -14.29 40.66
CA VAL A 230 25.20 -15.40 41.60
C VAL A 230 23.88 -16.04 42.02
N ASP A 231 23.93 -17.33 42.35
CA ASP A 231 22.79 -18.07 42.92
C ASP A 231 22.58 -17.80 44.42
N SER A 232 23.55 -17.21 45.10
CA SER A 232 23.48 -16.86 46.53
C SER A 232 24.18 -15.53 46.83
N ALA A 233 23.53 -14.70 47.66
CA ALA A 233 24.10 -13.48 48.22
C ALA A 233 25.47 -13.65 48.89
N THR A 234 25.79 -14.85 49.40
CA THR A 234 27.06 -15.15 50.08
C THR A 234 28.25 -15.32 49.13
N ASP A 235 27.97 -15.66 47.88
CA ASP A 235 28.99 -16.13 46.94
C ASP A 235 29.49 -14.98 46.06
N SER A 236 28.71 -13.88 46.03
CA SER A 236 29.05 -12.62 45.40
C SER A 236 30.36 -12.03 45.93
N GLN A 237 31.26 -11.73 45.00
CA GLN A 237 32.47 -10.96 45.18
C GLN A 237 32.23 -9.47 44.91
N ILE A 238 31.18 -9.11 44.17
CA ILE A 238 30.89 -7.74 43.72
C ILE A 238 29.49 -7.32 44.20
N TYR A 239 29.42 -6.58 45.31
CA TYR A 239 28.14 -6.14 45.89
C TYR A 239 28.18 -4.82 46.66
N ILE A 240 27.01 -4.21 46.78
CA ILE A 240 26.71 -3.07 47.65
C ILE A 240 25.74 -3.54 48.73
N GLU A 241 25.96 -3.20 50.00
CA GLU A 241 25.01 -3.53 51.08
C GLU A 241 24.80 -2.38 52.07
N GLY A 242 23.65 -2.35 52.73
CA GLY A 242 23.32 -1.35 53.75
C GLY A 242 22.06 -1.69 54.53
N LYS A 243 21.70 -0.86 55.52
CA LYS A 243 20.44 -1.00 56.28
C LYS A 243 19.43 0.06 55.86
N PHE A 244 18.23 -0.37 55.46
CA PHE A 244 17.15 0.53 55.07
C PHE A 244 16.56 1.24 56.30
N ASN A 245 16.49 2.56 56.26
CA ASN A 245 15.83 3.40 57.23
C ASN A 245 14.50 3.90 56.64
N LEU A 246 13.39 3.43 57.21
CA LEU A 246 12.05 3.76 56.76
C LEU A 246 11.71 5.25 56.98
N SER A 247 12.24 5.89 58.02
CA SER A 247 11.91 7.28 58.35
C SER A 247 12.56 8.30 57.41
N SER A 248 13.77 8.02 56.92
CA SER A 248 14.54 8.88 56.02
C SER A 248 14.58 8.38 54.57
N ARG A 249 13.92 7.25 54.28
CA ARG A 249 13.96 6.54 52.98
C ARG A 249 15.38 6.29 52.46
N SER A 250 16.34 6.09 53.37
CA SER A 250 17.76 6.02 53.05
C SER A 250 18.37 4.66 53.38
N LEU A 251 19.45 4.29 52.69
CA LEU A 251 20.33 3.22 53.14
C LEU A 251 21.40 3.80 54.06
N THR A 252 21.70 3.11 55.16
CA THR A 252 22.63 3.56 56.21
C THR A 252 23.63 2.47 56.54
N GLY A 253 24.87 2.87 56.89
CA GLY A 253 25.98 1.93 57.06
C GLY A 253 26.30 1.20 55.75
N VAL A 254 26.26 1.93 54.63
CA VAL A 254 26.50 1.36 53.31
C VAL A 254 27.97 0.98 53.15
N THR A 255 28.21 -0.23 52.63
CA THR A 255 29.52 -0.74 52.27
C THR A 255 29.53 -1.27 50.84
N TYR A 256 30.72 -1.27 50.25
CA TYR A 256 30.99 -1.65 48.87
C TYR A 256 32.08 -2.72 48.89
N HIS A 257 31.93 -3.77 48.09
CA HIS A 257 32.84 -4.91 48.05
C HIS A 257 33.04 -5.32 46.58
N GLY A 258 34.29 -5.42 46.11
CA GLY A 258 34.62 -5.61 44.69
C GLY A 258 34.32 -4.40 43.80
N VAL A 259 33.79 -3.32 44.39
CA VAL A 259 33.58 -1.99 43.78
C VAL A 259 33.90 -0.91 44.81
N SER A 260 34.30 0.26 44.33
CA SER A 260 34.32 1.51 45.10
C SER A 260 33.15 2.42 44.72
N SER A 261 32.85 3.44 45.53
CA SER A 261 31.78 4.43 45.27
C SER A 261 32.07 5.76 45.95
N SER A 262 31.62 6.88 45.36
CA SER A 262 31.66 8.20 45.99
C SER A 262 30.45 8.52 46.88
N SER A 263 29.42 7.66 46.92
CA SER A 263 28.17 7.94 47.67
C SER A 263 28.27 7.78 49.19
N GLY A 264 29.42 7.30 49.69
CA GLY A 264 29.70 7.18 51.11
C GLY A 264 28.82 6.18 51.86
N SER A 265 28.79 6.27 53.19
CA SER A 265 28.13 5.27 54.06
C SER A 265 26.64 5.53 54.30
N THR A 266 26.03 6.52 53.66
CA THR A 266 24.59 6.83 53.78
C THR A 266 24.07 7.39 52.47
N VAL A 267 23.15 6.68 51.84
CA VAL A 267 22.61 6.99 50.51
C VAL A 267 21.12 7.33 50.67
N ALA A 268 20.76 8.56 50.33
CA ALA A 268 19.36 9.01 50.34
C ALA A 268 18.59 8.35 49.18
N GLY A 269 17.31 8.04 49.41
CA GLY A 269 16.42 7.48 48.40
C GLY A 269 15.28 8.42 48.05
N VAL A 270 14.87 8.41 46.79
CA VAL A 270 13.70 9.14 46.28
C VAL A 270 12.51 8.19 46.29
N GLN A 271 11.44 8.52 47.02
CA GLN A 271 10.24 7.67 47.12
C GLN A 271 9.26 7.98 45.99
N ASP A 272 8.71 6.93 45.36
CA ASP A 272 7.51 6.98 44.55
C ASP A 272 6.58 5.79 44.91
N GLY A 273 5.35 6.07 45.35
CA GLY A 273 4.44 5.06 45.87
C GLY A 273 5.06 4.19 46.98
N ILE A 274 5.14 2.88 46.75
CA ILE A 274 5.81 1.91 47.64
C ILE A 274 7.32 1.76 47.37
N PHE A 275 7.80 2.33 46.27
CA PHE A 275 9.16 2.18 45.78
C PHE A 275 10.08 3.29 46.30
N VAL A 276 11.36 2.96 46.41
CA VAL A 276 12.44 3.90 46.75
C VAL A 276 13.58 3.67 45.77
N ARG A 277 13.99 4.73 45.07
CA ARG A 277 15.14 4.74 44.16
C ARG A 277 16.37 5.26 44.86
N PHE A 278 17.45 4.50 44.84
CA PHE A 278 18.76 4.87 45.36
C PHE A 278 19.71 5.16 44.22
N GLU A 279 20.46 6.25 44.33
CA GLU A 279 21.49 6.64 43.37
C GLU A 279 22.86 6.33 43.98
N PHE A 280 23.66 5.48 43.33
CA PHE A 280 25.03 5.18 43.73
C PHE A 280 26.01 5.78 42.71
N ASP A 281 26.51 6.96 43.03
CA ASP A 281 27.50 7.69 42.25
C ASP A 281 28.91 7.13 42.39
N GLY A 282 29.71 7.31 41.34
CA GLY A 282 31.14 7.01 41.37
C GLY A 282 31.48 5.53 41.49
N ILE A 283 30.57 4.64 41.07
CA ILE A 283 30.78 3.19 41.12
C ILE A 283 31.92 2.82 40.15
N THR A 284 32.97 2.17 40.66
CA THR A 284 34.10 1.69 39.86
C THR A 284 34.44 0.25 40.27
N PRO A 285 34.47 -0.72 39.34
CA PRO A 285 34.86 -2.10 39.62
C PRO A 285 36.33 -2.19 40.05
N GLU A 286 36.65 -3.07 41.00
CA GLU A 286 38.03 -3.34 41.43
C GLU A 286 38.73 -4.40 40.55
N ALA A 287 37.96 -5.11 39.71
CA ALA A 287 38.45 -6.14 38.78
C ALA A 287 38.07 -5.82 37.32
N ALA A 288 38.81 -6.38 36.36
CA ALA A 288 38.63 -6.11 34.93
C ALA A 288 37.28 -6.57 34.34
N ALA A 289 36.52 -7.41 35.05
CA ALA A 289 35.17 -7.78 34.68
C ALA A 289 34.18 -6.67 35.08
N GLY A 290 33.81 -5.83 34.10
CA GLY A 290 32.90 -4.70 34.32
C GLY A 290 31.50 -5.09 34.78
N ILE A 291 30.81 -4.13 35.42
CA ILE A 291 29.46 -4.30 35.98
C ILE A 291 28.42 -4.35 34.85
N ARG A 292 27.42 -5.24 34.96
CA ARG A 292 26.29 -5.33 34.02
C ARG A 292 24.97 -5.26 34.77
N VAL A 293 24.03 -4.42 34.32
CA VAL A 293 22.71 -4.26 34.94
C VAL A 293 21.96 -5.58 35.04
N ARG A 294 21.93 -6.39 33.97
CA ARG A 294 21.22 -7.69 33.94
C ARG A 294 21.69 -8.69 35.00
N ASN A 295 22.91 -8.53 35.53
CA ASN A 295 23.49 -9.38 36.57
C ASN A 295 23.08 -8.92 37.99
N LEU A 296 22.37 -7.79 38.10
CA LEU A 296 21.96 -7.18 39.36
C LEU A 296 20.85 -8.00 40.01
N GLN A 297 21.05 -8.36 41.27
CA GLN A 297 20.04 -9.06 42.06
C GLN A 297 19.92 -8.43 43.46
N GLN A 298 18.70 -8.34 43.98
CA GLN A 298 18.44 -7.77 45.30
C GLN A 298 18.12 -8.85 46.34
N TRP A 299 18.72 -8.70 47.51
CA TRP A 299 18.62 -9.63 48.63
C TRP A 299 18.25 -8.90 49.92
N ASN A 300 17.36 -9.49 50.71
CA ASN A 300 16.98 -9.02 52.04
C ASN A 300 17.48 -10.01 53.10
N TYR A 301 18.10 -9.52 54.18
CA TYR A 301 18.54 -10.36 55.28
C TYR A 301 17.40 -10.58 56.29
N VAL A 302 17.01 -11.84 56.49
CA VAL A 302 15.92 -12.23 57.39
C VAL A 302 16.50 -12.62 58.75
N SER A 303 16.42 -11.70 59.72
CA SER A 303 17.08 -11.85 61.03
C SER A 303 16.57 -13.03 61.87
N SER A 304 15.33 -13.49 61.66
CA SER A 304 14.74 -14.64 62.36
C SER A 304 15.25 -15.99 61.86
N SER A 305 15.72 -16.07 60.61
CA SER A 305 16.27 -17.30 60.00
C SER A 305 17.78 -17.26 59.82
N GLY A 306 18.39 -16.07 59.94
CA GLY A 306 19.82 -15.84 59.73
C GLY A 306 20.26 -15.89 58.26
N LYS A 307 19.33 -15.92 57.31
CA LYS A 307 19.57 -16.15 55.89
C LYS A 307 19.25 -14.92 55.02
N TRP A 308 19.90 -14.86 53.86
CA TRP A 308 19.50 -13.96 52.77
C TRP A 308 18.33 -14.57 51.99
N GLN A 309 17.39 -13.72 51.59
CA GLN A 309 16.27 -14.05 50.71
C GLN A 309 16.35 -13.18 49.46
N LYS A 310 16.40 -13.80 48.28
CA LYS A 310 16.34 -13.11 46.98
C LYS A 310 14.96 -12.48 46.83
N ASN A 311 14.91 -11.24 46.33
CA ASN A 311 13.68 -10.66 45.84
C ASN A 311 13.51 -11.04 44.37
N SER A 312 12.53 -11.89 44.07
CA SER A 312 12.21 -12.32 42.71
C SER A 312 11.40 -11.31 41.91
N GLU A 313 10.92 -10.23 42.54
CA GLU A 313 10.11 -9.19 41.88
C GLU A 313 10.95 -8.10 41.21
N LEU A 314 12.24 -7.97 41.56
CA LEU A 314 13.13 -7.02 40.90
C LEU A 314 13.49 -7.53 39.50
N ASN A 315 13.06 -6.79 38.48
CA ASN A 315 13.53 -6.95 37.12
C ASN A 315 14.63 -5.90 36.87
N ALA A 316 15.87 -6.35 36.85
CA ALA A 316 17.03 -5.46 36.72
C ALA A 316 16.98 -4.54 35.48
N GLU A 317 16.38 -4.97 34.37
CA GLU A 317 16.30 -4.17 33.13
C GLU A 317 15.30 -3.01 33.21
N ASN A 318 14.32 -3.09 34.12
CA ASN A 318 13.31 -2.06 34.35
C ASN A 318 13.58 -1.22 35.62
N ASP A 319 14.05 -1.88 36.69
CA ASP A 319 14.14 -1.31 38.03
C ASP A 319 15.50 -0.67 38.31
N ALA A 320 16.54 -1.00 37.53
CA ALA A 320 17.88 -0.45 37.68
C ALA A 320 18.40 0.18 36.38
N ARG A 321 19.22 1.22 36.52
CA ARG A 321 19.92 1.87 35.40
C ARG A 321 21.37 2.11 35.80
N LEU A 322 22.30 1.51 35.06
CA LEU A 322 23.72 1.84 35.12
C LEU A 322 24.00 2.86 34.01
N SER A 323 24.33 4.09 34.38
CA SER A 323 24.80 5.10 33.44
C SER A 323 26.32 5.20 33.53
N ARG A 324 27.02 5.12 32.39
CA ARG A 324 28.45 5.39 32.32
C ARG A 324 28.65 6.91 32.35
N GLN A 325 29.59 7.38 33.16
CA GLN A 325 30.04 8.76 33.18
C GLN A 325 31.52 8.77 32.86
N LYS A 326 31.87 9.48 31.79
CA LYS A 326 33.26 9.77 31.47
C LYS A 326 33.79 10.82 32.44
N LYS A 327 35.00 10.60 32.92
CA LYS A 327 35.78 11.52 33.76
C LYS A 327 37.08 11.87 33.06
N SER A 328 37.77 12.86 33.59
CA SER A 328 39.06 13.26 33.07
C SER A 328 40.18 12.50 33.78
N ALA A 329 41.24 12.16 33.05
CA ALA A 329 42.50 11.71 33.64
C ALA A 329 43.68 12.31 32.88
N VAL A 330 44.83 12.40 33.53
CA VAL A 330 46.07 12.84 32.90
C VAL A 330 47.19 11.83 33.10
N VAL A 331 47.95 11.57 32.02
CA VAL A 331 49.14 10.72 31.99
C VAL A 331 50.31 11.54 31.46
N LEU A 332 51.44 11.50 32.18
CA LEU A 332 52.74 11.98 31.73
C LEU A 332 53.63 10.77 31.47
N LEU A 333 53.98 10.52 30.21
CA LEU A 333 54.92 9.48 29.82
C LEU A 333 56.33 10.09 29.81
N ASN A 334 57.27 9.51 30.54
CA ASN A 334 58.65 9.97 30.66
C ASN A 334 59.60 8.90 30.10
N LEU A 335 60.29 9.20 29.01
CA LEU A 335 61.02 8.22 28.19
C LEU A 335 62.53 8.48 28.18
N ASP A 336 63.29 7.49 28.62
CA ASP A 336 64.74 7.48 28.43
C ASP A 336 65.11 7.38 26.94
N CYS A 337 66.02 8.24 26.52
CA CYS A 337 66.54 8.38 25.16
C CYS A 337 68.08 8.44 25.20
N SER A 338 68.67 7.79 26.21
CA SER A 338 70.09 7.51 26.34
C SER A 338 70.62 6.63 25.19
N THR A 339 71.94 6.60 25.01
CA THR A 339 72.60 5.66 24.08
C THR A 339 72.84 4.28 24.66
N SER A 340 72.62 4.05 25.96
CA SER A 340 72.73 2.72 26.59
C SER A 340 71.66 1.75 26.09
N LEU A 341 70.51 2.26 25.62
CA LEU A 341 69.47 1.50 24.91
C LEU A 341 69.90 0.93 23.55
N ALA A 342 71.00 1.43 22.96
CA ALA A 342 71.55 0.97 21.68
C ALA A 342 70.48 0.73 20.59
N ASP A 343 70.43 -0.48 20.01
CA ASP A 343 69.48 -0.86 18.96
C ASP A 343 68.02 -0.95 19.47
N GLU A 344 67.80 -1.11 20.78
CA GLU A 344 66.46 -1.23 21.37
C GLU A 344 65.70 0.11 21.41
N PHE A 345 66.38 1.26 21.24
CA PHE A 345 65.73 2.58 21.25
C PHE A 345 64.64 2.72 20.18
N SER A 346 64.83 2.11 19.01
CA SER A 346 63.80 2.10 17.95
C SER A 346 62.57 1.28 18.37
N THR A 347 62.79 0.19 19.10
CA THR A 347 61.75 -0.68 19.64
C THR A 347 60.99 0.01 20.78
N LEU A 348 61.68 0.74 21.66
CA LEU A 348 61.05 1.59 22.69
C LEU A 348 60.12 2.63 22.09
N LYS A 349 60.53 3.31 21.00
CA LYS A 349 59.68 4.30 20.29
C LYS A 349 58.38 3.67 19.78
N TYR A 350 58.46 2.47 19.19
CA TYR A 350 57.29 1.72 18.74
C TYR A 350 56.36 1.35 19.91
N HIS A 351 56.89 0.87 21.03
CA HIS A 351 56.07 0.56 22.20
C HIS A 351 55.48 1.80 22.88
N ALA A 352 56.17 2.94 22.85
CA ALA A 352 55.63 4.21 23.30
C ALA A 352 54.47 4.68 22.41
N GLN A 353 54.59 4.56 21.08
CA GLN A 353 53.49 4.84 20.13
C GLN A 353 52.30 3.89 20.39
N SER A 354 52.55 2.59 20.55
CA SER A 354 51.50 1.61 20.87
C SER A 354 50.81 1.90 22.22
N PHE A 355 51.54 2.35 23.24
CA PHE A 355 50.98 2.81 24.51
C PHE A 355 50.04 4.02 24.33
N VAL A 356 50.45 4.99 23.50
CA VAL A 356 49.63 6.18 23.16
C VAL A 356 48.38 5.78 22.36
N GLU A 357 48.51 4.89 21.38
CA GLU A 357 47.38 4.33 20.63
C GLU A 357 46.40 3.62 21.55
N LYS A 358 46.87 2.75 22.45
CA LYS A 358 46.04 2.04 23.42
C LYS A 358 45.31 2.97 24.39
N LEU A 359 45.97 4.05 24.81
CA LEU A 359 45.34 5.13 25.59
C LEU A 359 44.29 5.90 24.77
N CYS A 360 44.55 6.15 23.49
CA CYS A 360 43.64 6.87 22.59
C CYS A 360 42.39 6.04 22.24
N GLU A 361 42.55 4.76 21.89
CA GLU A 361 41.46 3.81 21.66
C GLU A 361 40.46 3.82 22.81
N ALA A 362 40.95 3.65 24.04
CA ALA A 362 40.08 3.57 25.21
C ALA A 362 39.58 4.95 25.69
N ALA A 363 40.21 6.04 25.24
CA ALA A 363 39.68 7.40 25.31
C ALA A 363 38.58 7.67 24.27
N PHE A 364 38.31 6.75 23.33
CA PHE A 364 37.14 6.75 22.46
C PHE A 364 36.16 5.65 22.92
N ASP A 365 34.87 5.97 22.97
CA ASP A 365 33.85 4.97 23.35
C ASP A 365 32.96 4.72 22.13
N GLU A 366 33.19 3.60 21.44
CA GLU A 366 32.37 3.19 20.29
C GLU A 366 31.00 2.62 20.68
N THR A 367 30.72 2.46 21.99
CA THR A 367 29.51 1.77 22.46
C THR A 367 28.28 2.68 22.66
N GLU A 368 28.46 4.00 22.78
CA GLU A 368 27.38 4.97 23.01
C GLU A 368 26.86 5.62 21.71
N VAL A 369 25.56 5.94 21.65
CA VAL A 369 24.98 6.67 20.52
C VAL A 369 25.44 8.13 20.53
N THR A 370 26.17 8.54 19.49
CA THR A 370 26.69 9.90 19.30
C THR A 370 25.80 10.77 18.41
N SER A 371 25.03 10.19 17.50
CA SER A 371 24.02 10.91 16.71
C SER A 371 22.87 10.00 16.26
N ILE A 372 21.78 10.62 15.83
CA ILE A 372 20.63 9.97 15.19
C ILE A 372 20.27 10.73 13.91
N THR A 373 19.84 10.01 12.89
CA THR A 373 19.41 10.52 11.59
C THR A 373 18.04 9.96 11.25
N ILE A 374 17.27 10.66 10.42
CA ILE A 374 15.97 10.25 9.87
C ILE A 374 16.00 10.40 8.35
N ASP A 375 15.32 9.50 7.63
CA ASP A 375 15.35 9.44 6.16
C ASP A 375 14.67 10.63 5.47
N LYS A 376 13.71 11.28 6.13
CA LYS A 376 12.94 12.42 5.62
C LYS A 376 12.79 13.49 6.68
N THR A 377 13.09 14.75 6.35
CA THR A 377 12.83 15.91 7.21
C THR A 377 11.42 16.48 7.02
N GLU A 378 10.76 16.17 5.91
CA GLU A 378 9.39 16.58 5.58
C GLU A 378 8.64 15.41 4.92
N MET A 379 7.34 15.31 5.17
CA MET A 379 6.45 14.31 4.56
C MET A 379 5.06 14.92 4.39
N ILE A 380 4.45 14.73 3.22
CA ILE A 380 3.04 15.04 2.98
C ILE A 380 2.27 13.72 3.01
N LEU A 381 1.18 13.68 3.78
CA LEU A 381 0.21 12.59 3.80
C LEU A 381 -1.20 13.16 3.59
N TYR A 382 -2.14 12.28 3.28
CA TYR A 382 -3.55 12.62 3.18
C TYR A 382 -4.34 11.95 4.30
N GLU A 383 -5.38 12.62 4.78
CA GLU A 383 -6.28 12.13 5.84
C GLU A 383 -6.65 10.64 5.67
N GLY A 384 -6.34 9.81 6.68
CA GLY A 384 -6.57 8.36 6.67
C GLY A 384 -5.43 7.50 6.11
N MET A 385 -4.51 8.07 5.33
CA MET A 385 -3.37 7.37 4.70
C MET A 385 -2.20 7.14 5.66
N GLU A 386 -1.27 6.27 5.26
CA GLU A 386 -0.08 5.94 6.03
C GLU A 386 1.21 6.19 5.23
N GLY A 387 2.27 6.56 5.96
CA GLY A 387 3.64 6.68 5.46
C GLY A 387 4.63 5.94 6.37
N VAL A 388 5.89 5.84 5.94
CA VAL A 388 6.96 5.23 6.76
C VAL A 388 8.15 6.18 6.82
N LEU A 389 8.66 6.34 8.04
CA LEU A 389 9.92 6.98 8.38
C LEU A 389 10.92 5.94 8.89
N ALA A 390 12.18 6.09 8.51
CA ALA A 390 13.28 5.25 8.95
C ALA A 390 14.33 6.11 9.66
N ALA A 391 14.72 5.72 10.85
CA ALA A 391 15.75 6.39 11.62
C ALA A 391 16.94 5.46 11.90
N ARG A 392 18.15 6.04 12.01
CA ARG A 392 19.40 5.32 12.28
C ARG A 392 20.21 6.04 13.34
N VAL A 393 20.81 5.27 14.25
CA VAL A 393 21.78 5.78 15.23
C VAL A 393 23.21 5.51 14.79
N TRP A 394 24.14 6.36 15.25
CA TRP A 394 25.58 6.25 14.96
C TRP A 394 26.41 6.38 16.24
N PRO A 395 27.58 5.71 16.36
CA PRO A 395 28.17 4.81 15.37
C PRO A 395 27.36 3.52 15.20
N GLU A 396 27.51 2.83 14.07
CA GLU A 396 26.85 1.53 13.85
C GLU A 396 27.35 0.43 14.81
N THR A 397 28.40 0.68 15.60
CA THR A 397 28.91 -0.17 16.67
C THR A 397 28.24 0.03 18.04
N ALA A 398 27.35 1.02 18.20
CA ALA A 398 26.69 1.32 19.47
C ALA A 398 25.89 0.11 20.03
N GLU A 399 25.95 -0.10 21.36
CA GLU A 399 25.35 -1.27 22.02
C GLU A 399 23.80 -1.20 22.04
N ASP A 400 23.22 -0.03 22.33
CA ASP A 400 21.76 0.17 22.30
C ASP A 400 21.32 1.02 21.11
N LYS A 401 20.79 0.34 20.09
CA LYS A 401 20.27 0.96 18.86
C LYS A 401 18.76 1.22 18.88
N THR A 402 18.12 1.14 20.04
CA THR A 402 16.67 1.26 20.16
C THR A 402 16.22 2.70 19.92
N ILE A 403 15.24 2.86 19.03
CA ILE A 403 14.63 4.15 18.69
C ILE A 403 13.19 4.17 19.21
N LEU A 404 12.85 5.23 19.94
CA LEU A 404 11.51 5.54 20.44
C LEU A 404 10.87 6.56 19.50
N TRP A 405 9.62 6.34 19.14
CA TRP A 405 8.85 7.22 18.24
C TRP A 405 7.75 7.96 19.00
N SER A 406 7.47 9.19 18.60
CA SER A 406 6.40 10.03 19.17
C SER A 406 5.90 11.06 18.15
N SER A 407 4.70 11.59 18.36
CA SER A 407 4.12 12.72 17.60
C SER A 407 3.92 13.90 18.54
N GLU A 408 4.16 15.13 18.06
CA GLU A 408 3.80 16.36 18.80
C GLU A 408 2.28 16.59 18.87
N ASP A 409 1.54 16.07 17.89
CA ASP A 409 0.08 16.15 17.82
C ASP A 409 -0.50 14.90 17.13
N GLU A 410 -0.98 13.96 17.96
CA GLU A 410 -1.64 12.72 17.55
C GLU A 410 -3.03 12.96 16.93
N SER A 411 -3.63 14.14 17.08
CA SER A 411 -4.88 14.49 16.39
C SER A 411 -4.66 14.83 14.91
N VAL A 412 -3.43 15.19 14.53
CA VAL A 412 -3.01 15.39 13.13
C VAL A 412 -2.40 14.12 12.55
N ALA A 413 -1.42 13.51 13.22
CA ALA A 413 -0.85 12.22 12.81
C ALA A 413 -0.27 11.42 13.99
N THR A 414 -0.48 10.10 13.97
CA THR A 414 0.10 9.15 14.94
C THR A 414 1.31 8.42 14.35
N VAL A 415 2.19 7.87 15.19
CA VAL A 415 3.32 7.03 14.76
C VAL A 415 3.45 5.76 15.60
N SER A 416 3.77 4.64 14.96
CA SER A 416 4.02 3.36 15.62
C SER A 416 5.47 3.22 16.13
N SER A 417 5.72 2.17 16.93
CA SER A 417 7.07 1.80 17.36
C SER A 417 8.03 1.40 16.22
N ASN A 418 7.52 1.15 15.00
CA ASN A 418 8.33 0.86 13.81
C ASN A 418 8.35 1.98 12.77
N GLY A 419 8.03 3.22 13.15
CA GLY A 419 8.13 4.40 12.27
C GLY A 419 7.04 4.51 11.20
N ARG A 420 5.96 3.73 11.30
CA ARG A 420 4.78 3.87 10.44
C ARG A 420 3.94 5.02 10.97
N VAL A 421 3.81 6.07 10.15
CA VAL A 421 3.03 7.27 10.44
C VAL A 421 1.64 7.10 9.83
N LYS A 422 0.59 7.44 10.58
CA LYS A 422 -0.79 7.45 10.08
C LYS A 422 -1.40 8.84 10.22
N ALA A 423 -1.90 9.38 9.12
CA ALA A 423 -2.60 10.66 9.07
C ALA A 423 -4.00 10.55 9.68
N VAL A 424 -4.32 11.46 10.60
CA VAL A 424 -5.57 11.46 11.37
C VAL A 424 -6.50 12.59 10.93
N ALA A 425 -6.01 13.82 10.81
CA ALA A 425 -6.79 14.97 10.36
C ALA A 425 -5.90 16.03 9.67
N PRO A 426 -6.46 16.88 8.79
CA PRO A 426 -5.70 17.93 8.11
C PRO A 426 -5.02 18.91 9.07
N GLY A 427 -3.72 19.14 8.88
CA GLY A 427 -2.89 19.97 9.78
C GLY A 427 -1.40 19.78 9.54
N LYS A 428 -0.58 20.29 10.47
CA LYS A 428 0.87 20.04 10.52
C LYS A 428 1.25 19.55 11.90
N THR A 429 2.09 18.53 11.96
CA THR A 429 2.66 17.97 13.20
C THR A 429 4.10 17.54 12.96
N ARG A 430 4.82 17.19 14.02
CA ARG A 430 6.20 16.70 13.95
C ARG A 430 6.27 15.30 14.53
N ILE A 431 6.83 14.38 13.75
CA ILE A 431 7.16 13.04 14.21
C ILE A 431 8.62 13.03 14.66
N ILE A 432 8.86 12.57 15.89
CA ILE A 432 10.17 12.62 16.56
C ILE A 432 10.65 11.20 16.83
N ALA A 433 11.81 10.86 16.28
CA ALA A 433 12.61 9.68 16.59
C ALA A 433 13.63 10.04 17.68
N THR A 434 13.71 9.24 18.75
CA THR A 434 14.57 9.48 19.91
C THR A 434 15.42 8.24 20.22
N SER A 435 16.73 8.37 20.38
CA SER A 435 17.57 7.24 20.84
C SER A 435 17.30 6.92 22.31
N ARG A 436 17.05 5.65 22.64
CA ARG A 436 16.75 5.24 24.03
C ARG A 436 17.93 5.45 24.98
N ASP A 437 19.14 5.22 24.48
CA ASP A 437 20.41 5.35 25.19
C ASP A 437 20.59 6.76 25.80
N ARG A 438 20.69 7.78 24.94
CA ARG A 438 21.07 9.15 25.30
C ARG A 438 20.03 10.22 25.04
N GLY A 439 18.84 9.87 24.53
CA GLY A 439 17.77 10.83 24.27
C GLY A 439 18.04 11.79 23.11
N LEU A 440 18.94 11.43 22.19
CA LEU A 440 19.21 12.25 21.00
C LEU A 440 18.02 12.15 20.04
N THR A 441 17.65 13.26 19.39
CA THR A 441 16.44 13.35 18.57
C THR A 441 16.71 13.69 17.10
N ALA A 442 15.90 13.12 16.22
CA ALA A 442 15.73 13.53 14.83
C ALA A 442 14.22 13.64 14.54
N SER A 443 13.81 14.52 13.61
CA SER A 443 12.39 14.80 13.40
C SER A 443 12.00 15.03 11.94
N CYS A 444 10.78 14.63 11.59
CA CYS A 444 10.13 14.91 10.31
C CYS A 444 8.91 15.83 10.54
N GLU A 445 8.76 16.90 9.76
CA GLU A 445 7.51 17.66 9.68
C GLU A 445 6.51 16.92 8.78
N VAL A 446 5.40 16.48 9.35
CA VAL A 446 4.31 15.82 8.64
C VAL A 446 3.20 16.81 8.38
N THR A 447 2.94 17.11 7.12
CA THR A 447 1.77 17.88 6.67
C THR A 447 0.69 16.89 6.26
N VAL A 448 -0.45 16.92 6.94
CA VAL A 448 -1.64 16.16 6.54
C VAL A 448 -2.57 17.08 5.78
N GLU A 449 -2.92 16.70 4.56
CA GLU A 449 -3.91 17.39 3.74
C GLU A 449 -5.24 16.63 3.70
N SER A 450 -6.35 17.34 3.44
CA SER A 450 -7.62 16.65 3.23
C SER A 450 -7.63 15.92 1.89
N LEU A 451 -8.17 14.71 1.91
CA LEU A 451 -8.41 13.90 0.72
C LEU A 451 -9.60 14.39 -0.11
N MET A 452 -10.48 15.22 0.48
CA MET A 452 -11.67 15.78 -0.13
C MET A 452 -11.42 17.15 -0.76
N VAL A 453 -11.77 17.30 -2.04
CA VAL A 453 -11.80 18.58 -2.76
C VAL A 453 -13.24 18.97 -3.04
N ASP A 454 -13.65 20.13 -2.53
CA ASP A 454 -14.97 20.69 -2.77
C ASP A 454 -14.94 21.59 -4.01
N LEU A 455 -15.54 21.12 -5.10
CA LEU A 455 -15.61 21.85 -6.36
C LEU A 455 -16.90 22.70 -6.49
N GLY A 456 -17.74 22.76 -5.46
CA GLY A 456 -19.04 23.44 -5.53
C GLY A 456 -20.09 22.69 -6.35
N LEU A 457 -19.95 21.36 -6.43
CA LEU A 457 -20.82 20.42 -7.15
C LEU A 457 -21.75 19.68 -6.16
N SER A 458 -22.59 18.76 -6.65
CA SER A 458 -23.46 17.94 -5.80
C SER A 458 -22.71 17.07 -4.78
N VAL A 459 -21.43 16.77 -5.03
CA VAL A 459 -20.53 15.96 -4.19
C VAL A 459 -19.12 16.54 -4.13
N LYS A 460 -18.35 16.16 -3.11
CA LYS A 460 -16.90 16.42 -3.03
C LYS A 460 -16.14 15.30 -3.71
N TRP A 461 -15.04 15.63 -4.38
CA TRP A 461 -14.24 14.69 -5.15
C TRP A 461 -12.94 14.32 -4.44
N ALA A 462 -12.47 13.10 -4.63
CA ALA A 462 -11.17 12.66 -4.11
C ALA A 462 -10.01 13.34 -4.86
N LYS A 463 -8.94 13.64 -4.12
CA LYS A 463 -7.73 14.26 -4.68
C LYS A 463 -6.93 13.33 -5.60
N PHE A 464 -7.08 12.00 -5.45
CA PHE A 464 -6.47 10.96 -6.30
C PHE A 464 -7.37 9.72 -6.43
N ASN A 465 -6.93 8.75 -7.23
CA ASN A 465 -7.66 7.51 -7.50
C ASN A 465 -7.66 6.58 -6.27
N LEU A 466 -8.60 5.63 -6.25
CA LEU A 466 -8.53 4.51 -5.33
C LEU A 466 -7.26 3.68 -5.62
N GLY A 467 -6.52 3.28 -4.58
CA GLY A 467 -5.20 2.63 -4.72
C GLY A 467 -4.02 3.58 -4.92
N ALA A 468 -4.26 4.82 -5.39
CA ALA A 468 -3.20 5.79 -5.62
C ALA A 468 -2.66 6.39 -4.30
N SER A 469 -1.38 6.77 -4.33
CA SER A 469 -0.67 7.46 -3.25
C SER A 469 -0.56 8.98 -3.44
N SER A 470 -0.80 9.46 -4.67
CA SER A 470 -0.68 10.87 -5.08
C SER A 470 -1.60 11.18 -6.28
N PRO A 471 -1.85 12.47 -6.63
CA PRO A 471 -2.71 12.82 -7.77
C PRO A 471 -2.21 12.32 -9.12
N ASP A 472 -0.90 12.26 -9.31
CA ASP A 472 -0.19 11.77 -10.48
C ASP A 472 -0.10 10.24 -10.57
N ASP A 473 -0.43 9.52 -9.51
CA ASP A 473 -0.49 8.06 -9.49
C ASP A 473 -1.83 7.57 -10.07
N TYR A 474 -1.75 6.61 -11.02
CA TYR A 474 -2.92 6.00 -11.65
C TYR A 474 -3.78 5.22 -10.66
N GLY A 475 -3.19 4.74 -9.57
CA GLY A 475 -3.84 3.86 -8.61
C GLY A 475 -4.30 2.56 -9.25
N ASP A 476 -5.34 1.99 -8.66
CA ASP A 476 -5.79 0.65 -8.93
C ASP A 476 -6.96 0.57 -9.91
N TYR A 477 -7.03 -0.58 -10.59
CA TYR A 477 -8.07 -0.91 -11.55
C TYR A 477 -8.99 -1.94 -10.92
N PHE A 478 -10.30 -1.71 -11.04
CA PHE A 478 -11.34 -2.57 -10.49
C PHE A 478 -12.28 -3.00 -11.63
N ALA A 479 -12.74 -4.25 -11.66
CA ALA A 479 -13.94 -4.57 -12.44
C ALA A 479 -15.18 -4.03 -11.69
N TRP A 480 -16.27 -3.83 -12.43
CA TRP A 480 -17.45 -3.20 -11.86
C TRP A 480 -18.11 -4.12 -10.83
N GLY A 481 -18.26 -3.64 -9.59
CA GLY A 481 -18.80 -4.40 -8.46
C GLY A 481 -17.77 -5.20 -7.66
N GLU A 482 -16.47 -4.98 -7.90
CA GLU A 482 -15.39 -5.50 -7.06
C GLU A 482 -15.03 -4.52 -5.94
N THR A 483 -14.46 -5.08 -4.86
CA THR A 483 -13.94 -4.30 -3.72
C THR A 483 -12.43 -4.34 -3.60
N GLU A 484 -11.77 -5.27 -4.31
CA GLU A 484 -10.32 -5.46 -4.34
C GLU A 484 -9.86 -5.39 -5.80
N PRO A 485 -8.66 -4.89 -6.10
CA PRO A 485 -8.13 -4.88 -7.45
C PRO A 485 -7.50 -6.24 -7.82
N HIS A 486 -7.64 -6.63 -9.10
CA HIS A 486 -7.09 -7.89 -9.60
C HIS A 486 -5.85 -7.65 -10.48
N TYR A 487 -4.72 -8.23 -10.07
CA TYR A 487 -3.44 -8.12 -10.78
C TYR A 487 -3.12 -9.38 -11.61
N GLU A 488 -3.22 -10.59 -11.04
CA GLU A 488 -2.83 -11.83 -11.73
C GLU A 488 -3.81 -13.00 -11.49
N PRO A 489 -4.28 -13.71 -12.56
CA PRO A 489 -4.23 -13.26 -13.95
C PRO A 489 -5.02 -11.95 -14.09
N GLY A 490 -4.66 -11.10 -15.05
CA GLY A 490 -5.32 -9.81 -15.21
C GLY A 490 -6.77 -9.89 -15.70
N TYR A 491 -7.33 -8.74 -16.09
CA TYR A 491 -8.75 -8.58 -16.46
C TYR A 491 -9.10 -9.19 -17.83
N ALA A 492 -8.91 -10.50 -17.98
CA ALA A 492 -8.86 -11.18 -19.26
C ALA A 492 -10.23 -11.29 -19.94
N HIS A 493 -10.26 -11.05 -21.26
CA HIS A 493 -11.50 -11.15 -22.04
C HIS A 493 -12.00 -12.60 -22.16
N SER A 494 -11.07 -13.54 -21.99
CA SER A 494 -11.25 -14.99 -22.01
C SER A 494 -12.04 -15.57 -20.81
N ASP A 495 -12.30 -14.76 -19.78
CA ASP A 495 -12.99 -15.16 -18.53
C ASP A 495 -14.49 -14.82 -18.50
N TYR A 496 -15.12 -14.58 -19.65
CA TYR A 496 -16.49 -14.07 -19.72
C TYR A 496 -17.43 -14.83 -20.67
N PRO A 497 -18.29 -15.73 -20.15
CA PRO A 497 -19.28 -16.42 -20.96
C PRO A 497 -20.59 -15.60 -20.99
N VAL A 498 -20.55 -14.45 -21.66
CA VAL A 498 -21.73 -13.95 -22.38
C VAL A 498 -21.43 -14.13 -23.85
N TRP A 499 -21.29 -15.40 -24.23
CA TRP A 499 -20.85 -15.83 -25.54
C TRP A 499 -21.89 -16.79 -26.11
N LYS A 500 -22.71 -16.27 -27.02
CA LYS A 500 -23.47 -17.08 -27.98
C LYS A 500 -22.80 -16.91 -29.35
N GLU A 501 -22.81 -17.96 -30.15
CA GLU A 501 -21.94 -18.15 -31.33
C GLU A 501 -21.72 -16.89 -32.19
N GLY A 502 -20.45 -16.46 -32.37
CA GLY A 502 -20.12 -15.42 -33.35
C GLY A 502 -18.85 -14.57 -33.18
N MET A 503 -17.94 -14.87 -32.24
CA MET A 503 -16.64 -14.15 -32.09
C MET A 503 -15.46 -15.16 -32.12
N GLU A 504 -14.23 -14.77 -31.77
CA GLU A 504 -13.07 -15.69 -31.67
C GLU A 504 -12.26 -15.47 -30.35
N ASP A 505 -11.79 -16.58 -29.76
CA ASP A 505 -10.72 -16.82 -28.73
C ASP A 505 -10.66 -16.00 -27.39
N GLY A 506 -10.41 -16.55 -26.17
CA GLY A 506 -10.33 -17.93 -25.64
C GLY A 506 -9.68 -18.06 -24.22
N TYR A 507 -10.42 -18.56 -23.20
CA TYR A 507 -10.13 -19.10 -21.81
C TYR A 507 -8.93 -18.64 -20.90
N ALA A 508 -8.89 -18.72 -19.54
CA ALA A 508 -9.83 -18.48 -18.39
C ALA A 508 -9.16 -18.84 -17.01
N PHE A 509 -9.42 -18.15 -15.86
CA PHE A 509 -9.61 -18.70 -14.46
C PHE A 509 -9.97 -17.69 -13.29
N THR A 510 -11.27 -17.66 -12.88
CA THR A 510 -11.86 -17.46 -11.50
C THR A 510 -12.20 -16.08 -10.83
N THR A 511 -13.33 -16.06 -10.07
CA THR A 511 -13.69 -15.26 -8.83
C THR A 511 -14.71 -14.08 -8.80
N TYR A 512 -15.43 -13.70 -9.86
CA TYR A 512 -16.41 -12.58 -9.77
C TYR A 512 -17.63 -12.84 -8.84
N LYS A 513 -17.79 -12.06 -7.75
CA LYS A 513 -18.89 -12.17 -6.74
C LYS A 513 -20.33 -11.99 -7.27
N TRP A 514 -20.51 -11.74 -8.55
CA TRP A 514 -21.81 -11.45 -9.18
C TRP A 514 -22.13 -12.39 -10.35
N TYR A 515 -21.30 -13.40 -10.62
CA TYR A 515 -21.49 -14.39 -11.68
C TYR A 515 -21.09 -15.80 -11.20
N ASP A 516 -21.90 -16.80 -11.52
CA ASP A 516 -21.50 -18.21 -11.39
C ASP A 516 -21.20 -18.77 -12.78
N TYR A 517 -19.91 -18.96 -13.06
CA TYR A 517 -19.44 -19.53 -14.31
C TYR A 517 -19.92 -20.99 -14.49
N ASN A 518 -20.06 -21.77 -13.41
CA ASN A 518 -20.44 -23.19 -13.50
C ASN A 518 -21.89 -23.38 -13.98
N ASN A 519 -22.72 -22.34 -13.82
CA ASN A 519 -24.12 -22.32 -14.21
C ASN A 519 -24.42 -21.26 -15.28
N GLU A 520 -23.40 -20.56 -15.80
CA GLU A 520 -23.49 -19.48 -16.80
C GLU A 520 -24.55 -18.39 -16.46
N VAL A 521 -24.60 -17.95 -15.20
CA VAL A 521 -25.61 -16.98 -14.72
C VAL A 521 -25.07 -15.88 -13.82
N PHE A 522 -25.65 -14.69 -13.94
CA PHE A 522 -25.47 -13.59 -13.01
C PHE A 522 -26.24 -13.86 -11.72
N LEU A 523 -25.54 -13.71 -10.60
CA LEU A 523 -26.09 -13.88 -9.25
C LEU A 523 -26.67 -12.57 -8.68
N ARG A 524 -26.19 -11.41 -9.15
CA ARG A 524 -26.49 -10.06 -8.62
C ARG A 524 -26.37 -9.00 -9.72
N TYR A 525 -27.12 -7.90 -9.57
CA TYR A 525 -27.22 -6.80 -10.54
C TYR A 525 -27.66 -7.32 -11.93
N ASN A 526 -28.80 -8.01 -11.93
CA ASN A 526 -29.41 -8.60 -13.12
C ASN A 526 -30.91 -8.29 -13.20
N HIS A 527 -31.36 -7.98 -14.42
CA HIS A 527 -32.71 -7.51 -14.77
C HIS A 527 -33.36 -8.39 -15.87
N ASP A 528 -32.69 -9.46 -16.26
CA ASP A 528 -33.07 -10.28 -17.42
C ASP A 528 -32.90 -11.78 -17.10
N SER A 529 -34.00 -12.54 -17.20
CA SER A 529 -34.04 -13.95 -16.84
C SER A 529 -33.22 -14.85 -17.76
N SER A 530 -32.91 -14.40 -18.98
CA SER A 530 -32.00 -15.12 -19.89
C SER A 530 -30.56 -15.20 -19.37
N TYR A 531 -30.26 -14.39 -18.35
CA TYR A 531 -28.94 -14.23 -17.75
C TYR A 531 -28.89 -14.69 -16.28
N GLY A 532 -29.97 -15.28 -15.74
CA GLY A 532 -30.01 -15.83 -14.38
C GLY A 532 -31.03 -15.18 -13.45
N PRO A 533 -30.91 -15.39 -12.12
CA PRO A 533 -31.76 -14.75 -11.12
C PRO A 533 -31.86 -13.23 -11.31
N ILE A 534 -33.08 -12.71 -11.27
CA ILE A 534 -33.37 -11.28 -11.36
C ILE A 534 -33.38 -10.68 -9.94
N ASP A 535 -32.56 -9.66 -9.70
CA ASP A 535 -32.56 -8.90 -8.43
C ASP A 535 -32.89 -7.41 -8.60
N ASN A 536 -33.00 -6.94 -9.84
CA ASN A 536 -33.41 -5.59 -10.24
C ASN A 536 -32.59 -4.42 -9.64
N LYS A 537 -31.32 -4.65 -9.27
CA LYS A 537 -30.46 -3.57 -8.73
C LYS A 537 -29.78 -2.79 -9.86
N ALA A 538 -30.02 -1.48 -9.93
CA ALA A 538 -29.40 -0.59 -10.93
C ALA A 538 -28.08 0.03 -10.46
N SER A 539 -27.84 0.11 -9.15
CA SER A 539 -26.65 0.74 -8.55
C SER A 539 -26.26 0.08 -7.21
N PHE A 540 -25.05 0.35 -6.73
CA PHE A 540 -24.53 -0.22 -5.47
C PHE A 540 -25.24 0.30 -4.21
N TRP A 541 -25.72 1.54 -4.23
CA TRP A 541 -26.16 2.30 -3.06
C TRP A 541 -27.67 2.23 -2.79
N ASP A 542 -28.41 1.47 -3.61
CA ASP A 542 -29.85 1.27 -3.44
C ASP A 542 -30.20 0.28 -2.30
N TYR A 543 -29.28 -0.61 -1.93
CA TYR A 543 -29.54 -1.64 -0.90
C TYR A 543 -28.38 -1.87 0.08
N ASN A 544 -27.13 -1.97 -0.40
CA ASN A 544 -25.97 -2.21 0.47
C ASN A 544 -24.65 -1.90 -0.27
N TYR A 545 -23.83 -1.02 0.28
CA TYR A 545 -22.54 -0.59 -0.30
C TYR A 545 -21.43 -1.65 -0.32
N GLN A 546 -21.77 -2.96 -0.27
CA GLN A 546 -20.81 -4.06 -0.19
C GLN A 546 -20.05 -4.34 -1.50
N ASP A 547 -20.47 -3.75 -2.61
CA ASP A 547 -19.87 -3.89 -3.94
C ASP A 547 -19.30 -2.57 -4.49
N ASP A 548 -19.27 -1.53 -3.66
CA ASP A 548 -18.72 -0.22 -3.99
C ASP A 548 -17.25 -0.16 -3.55
N ALA A 549 -16.33 -0.21 -4.51
CA ALA A 549 -14.89 -0.24 -4.27
C ALA A 549 -14.41 0.90 -3.35
N ALA A 550 -14.91 2.12 -3.59
CA ALA A 550 -14.52 3.30 -2.81
C ALA A 550 -15.01 3.21 -1.37
N ARG A 551 -16.25 2.74 -1.16
CA ARG A 551 -16.81 2.55 0.18
C ARG A 551 -16.13 1.42 0.93
N ALA A 552 -15.78 0.33 0.25
CA ALA A 552 -15.10 -0.80 0.86
C ALA A 552 -13.68 -0.44 1.35
N ASN A 553 -12.92 0.28 0.52
CA ASN A 553 -11.52 0.62 0.82
C ASN A 553 -11.37 1.83 1.76
N TRP A 554 -12.13 2.91 1.55
CA TRP A 554 -11.96 4.17 2.29
C TRP A 554 -13.05 4.44 3.34
N GLY A 555 -14.09 3.61 3.41
CA GLY A 555 -15.08 3.68 4.50
C GLY A 555 -16.05 4.88 4.42
N GLY A 556 -16.37 5.46 5.57
CA GLY A 556 -17.52 6.36 5.76
C GLY A 556 -17.65 7.50 4.73
N THR A 557 -18.87 7.72 4.23
CA THR A 557 -19.26 8.67 3.15
C THR A 557 -18.59 8.54 1.79
N TRP A 558 -17.39 7.96 1.67
CA TRP A 558 -16.78 7.65 0.38
C TRP A 558 -17.63 6.65 -0.38
N ARG A 559 -17.74 6.86 -1.69
CA ARG A 559 -18.41 5.98 -2.66
C ARG A 559 -17.93 6.29 -4.07
N MET A 560 -18.21 5.39 -5.01
CA MET A 560 -18.08 5.70 -6.43
C MET A 560 -19.05 6.85 -6.83
N PRO A 561 -18.75 7.60 -7.91
CA PRO A 561 -19.66 8.61 -8.46
C PRO A 561 -20.80 8.00 -9.28
N THR A 562 -21.92 8.72 -9.37
CA THR A 562 -22.99 8.43 -10.34
C THR A 562 -22.59 8.92 -11.73
N LYS A 563 -23.25 8.44 -12.79
CA LYS A 563 -22.99 8.91 -14.16
C LYS A 563 -23.38 10.39 -14.30
N GLY A 564 -24.42 10.83 -13.58
CA GLY A 564 -24.82 12.24 -13.51
C GLY A 564 -23.81 13.12 -12.77
N GLN A 565 -23.16 12.62 -11.71
CA GLN A 565 -22.06 13.33 -11.04
C GLN A 565 -20.83 13.49 -11.98
N TRP A 566 -20.53 12.48 -12.80
CA TRP A 566 -19.55 12.64 -13.88
C TRP A 566 -19.97 13.68 -14.93
N SER A 567 -21.23 13.68 -15.36
CA SER A 567 -21.75 14.70 -16.29
C SER A 567 -21.72 16.11 -15.67
N GLU A 568 -22.00 16.26 -14.37
CA GLU A 568 -21.90 17.53 -13.64
C GLU A 568 -20.45 18.05 -13.57
N LEU A 569 -19.47 17.16 -13.38
CA LEU A 569 -18.04 17.49 -13.37
C LEU A 569 -17.54 17.90 -14.77
N MET A 570 -18.08 17.31 -15.84
CA MET A 570 -17.73 17.58 -17.24
C MET A 570 -18.49 18.76 -17.87
N ASP A 571 -19.47 19.33 -17.18
CA ASP A 571 -20.19 20.52 -17.65
C ASP A 571 -19.29 21.76 -17.59
N GLU A 572 -19.09 22.41 -18.74
CA GLU A 572 -18.28 23.63 -18.92
C GLU A 572 -18.75 24.81 -18.05
N ASN A 573 -20.01 24.82 -17.62
CA ASN A 573 -20.58 25.82 -16.71
C ASN A 573 -20.17 25.59 -15.24
N ASN A 574 -19.62 24.41 -14.94
CA ASN A 574 -19.26 23.97 -13.59
C ASN A 574 -17.73 23.88 -13.41
N CYS A 575 -17.02 23.29 -14.37
CA CYS A 575 -15.55 23.15 -14.33
C CYS A 575 -14.90 23.40 -15.69
N THR A 576 -13.69 23.97 -15.68
CA THR A 576 -12.78 23.95 -16.83
C THR A 576 -11.87 22.73 -16.75
N TRP A 577 -11.82 21.98 -17.84
CA TRP A 577 -10.88 20.87 -18.03
C TRP A 577 -9.70 21.36 -18.88
N THR A 578 -8.47 21.24 -18.37
CA THR A 578 -7.24 21.60 -19.10
C THR A 578 -6.26 20.44 -19.09
N TRP A 579 -5.90 19.92 -20.28
CA TRP A 579 -4.89 18.89 -20.41
C TRP A 579 -3.53 19.41 -19.96
N THR A 580 -2.81 18.62 -19.16
CA THR A 580 -1.53 19.00 -18.57
C THR A 580 -0.73 17.76 -18.17
N THR A 581 0.50 17.97 -17.75
CA THR A 581 1.38 16.94 -17.18
C THR A 581 1.68 17.30 -15.72
N LEU A 582 1.40 16.37 -14.79
CA LEU A 582 1.78 16.47 -13.37
C LEU A 582 2.87 15.42 -13.10
N ASN A 583 4.05 15.85 -12.65
CA ASN A 583 5.20 14.97 -12.35
C ASN A 583 5.63 14.00 -13.48
N GLY A 584 5.29 14.29 -14.72
CA GLY A 584 5.55 13.42 -15.89
C GLY A 584 4.35 12.59 -16.35
N VAL A 585 3.24 12.60 -15.60
CA VAL A 585 2.00 11.88 -15.93
C VAL A 585 1.01 12.84 -16.59
N CYS A 586 0.52 12.47 -17.78
CA CYS A 586 -0.48 13.25 -18.52
C CYS A 586 -1.90 13.04 -17.96
N GLY A 587 -2.76 14.05 -18.12
CA GLY A 587 -4.14 14.01 -17.67
C GLY A 587 -4.80 15.39 -17.66
N TYR A 588 -5.98 15.48 -17.05
CA TYR A 588 -6.71 16.74 -16.94
C TYR A 588 -6.60 17.37 -15.55
N GLN A 589 -6.21 18.65 -15.53
CA GLN A 589 -6.51 19.53 -14.40
C GLN A 589 -7.97 19.99 -14.54
N VAL A 590 -8.82 19.54 -13.62
CA VAL A 590 -10.24 19.91 -13.56
C VAL A 590 -10.41 20.96 -12.49
N THR A 591 -10.76 22.19 -12.89
CA THR A 591 -10.82 23.36 -11.99
C THR A 591 -12.23 23.93 -11.95
N SER A 592 -12.78 24.16 -10.75
CA SER A 592 -14.12 24.73 -10.60
C SER A 592 -14.20 26.18 -11.07
N VAL A 593 -15.25 26.51 -11.81
CA VAL A 593 -15.64 27.90 -12.13
C VAL A 593 -16.79 28.42 -11.26
N LYS A 594 -17.38 27.56 -10.41
CA LYS A 594 -18.50 27.92 -9.52
C LYS A 594 -18.12 29.09 -8.58
N PRO A 595 -19.02 30.08 -8.38
CA PRO A 595 -18.80 31.15 -7.41
C PRO A 595 -18.51 30.58 -6.00
N GLY A 596 -17.46 31.07 -5.35
CA GLY A 596 -17.03 30.60 -4.02
C GLY A 596 -16.03 29.43 -4.05
N PHE A 597 -15.87 28.72 -5.16
CA PHE A 597 -14.99 27.55 -5.30
C PHE A 597 -13.91 27.72 -6.40
N LYS A 598 -13.83 28.91 -7.01
CA LYS A 598 -12.86 29.22 -8.07
C LYS A 598 -11.43 28.95 -7.64
N GLY A 599 -10.74 28.10 -8.39
CA GLY A 599 -9.36 27.67 -8.13
C GLY A 599 -9.25 26.35 -7.35
N ASN A 600 -10.34 25.86 -6.75
CA ASN A 600 -10.37 24.47 -6.27
C ASN A 600 -10.32 23.54 -7.48
N SER A 601 -9.43 22.54 -7.42
CA SER A 601 -9.16 21.67 -8.56
C SER A 601 -8.70 20.27 -8.14
N ILE A 602 -8.95 19.30 -9.02
CA ILE A 602 -8.42 17.94 -8.95
C ILE A 602 -7.62 17.64 -10.22
N PHE A 603 -6.64 16.74 -10.12
CA PHE A 603 -5.99 16.16 -11.29
C PHE A 603 -6.54 14.75 -11.52
N LEU A 604 -6.99 14.50 -12.75
CA LEU A 604 -7.42 13.18 -13.24
C LEU A 604 -6.34 12.67 -14.21
N PRO A 605 -5.48 11.73 -13.81
CA PRO A 605 -4.46 11.20 -14.71
C PRO A 605 -5.12 10.36 -15.82
N ALA A 606 -4.47 10.33 -16.98
CA ALA A 606 -4.81 9.46 -18.09
C ALA A 606 -4.40 8.01 -17.76
N ALA A 607 -5.09 7.39 -16.81
CA ALA A 607 -4.74 6.08 -16.26
C ALA A 607 -4.98 4.90 -17.21
N GLY A 608 -5.55 5.11 -18.39
CA GLY A 608 -5.94 4.04 -19.29
C GLY A 608 -6.98 3.12 -18.66
N TYR A 609 -6.97 1.86 -19.08
CA TYR A 609 -7.76 0.77 -18.49
C TYR A 609 -6.97 -0.53 -18.52
N ARG A 610 -7.34 -1.51 -17.68
CA ARG A 610 -6.68 -2.81 -17.64
C ARG A 610 -7.55 -3.89 -18.31
N ALA A 611 -6.95 -4.60 -19.25
CA ALA A 611 -7.59 -5.69 -19.99
C ALA A 611 -6.56 -6.79 -20.27
N ASN A 612 -6.89 -8.02 -19.87
CA ASN A 612 -5.93 -9.10 -19.61
C ASN A 612 -4.86 -8.61 -18.62
N GLU A 613 -3.65 -9.17 -18.69
CA GLU A 613 -2.51 -8.82 -17.82
C GLU A 613 -1.97 -7.39 -18.05
N ALA A 614 -2.35 -6.73 -19.15
CA ALA A 614 -1.80 -5.44 -19.58
C ALA A 614 -2.71 -4.24 -19.25
N VAL A 615 -2.09 -3.14 -18.86
CA VAL A 615 -2.71 -1.81 -18.91
C VAL A 615 -2.66 -1.31 -20.37
N GLN A 616 -3.69 -0.60 -20.79
CA GLN A 616 -3.91 -0.10 -22.15
C GLN A 616 -4.18 1.40 -22.09
N ASN A 617 -3.56 2.15 -23.01
CA ASN A 617 -3.75 3.60 -23.19
C ASN A 617 -3.39 4.46 -21.95
N ASP A 618 -2.55 3.97 -21.04
CA ASP A 618 -2.01 4.80 -19.97
C ASP A 618 -1.13 5.93 -20.52
N GLY A 619 -1.21 7.10 -19.89
CA GLY A 619 -0.64 8.36 -20.38
C GLY A 619 -1.40 8.98 -21.56
N VAL A 620 -2.40 8.31 -22.14
CA VAL A 620 -3.11 8.76 -23.36
C VAL A 620 -4.60 8.98 -23.11
N GLU A 621 -5.28 8.04 -22.44
CA GLU A 621 -6.72 8.10 -22.16
C GLU A 621 -6.99 7.95 -20.67
N GLY A 622 -8.01 8.60 -20.12
CA GLY A 622 -8.50 8.32 -18.76
C GLY A 622 -9.80 7.53 -18.81
N HIS A 623 -9.89 6.36 -18.14
CA HIS A 623 -11.11 5.58 -18.06
C HIS A 623 -11.55 5.41 -16.61
N TYR A 624 -12.74 5.90 -16.28
CA TYR A 624 -13.20 6.02 -14.89
C TYR A 624 -14.60 5.46 -14.70
N TRP A 625 -14.77 4.51 -13.77
CA TRP A 625 -16.10 3.94 -13.50
C TRP A 625 -17.09 4.95 -12.90
N SER A 626 -18.37 4.74 -13.21
CA SER A 626 -19.49 5.16 -12.36
C SER A 626 -20.08 3.93 -11.65
N GLY A 627 -20.82 4.13 -10.56
CA GLY A 627 -21.50 3.03 -9.85
C GLY A 627 -22.88 2.65 -10.41
N GLU A 628 -23.15 2.92 -11.69
CA GLU A 628 -24.43 2.62 -12.36
C GLU A 628 -24.31 1.55 -13.45
N LEU A 629 -25.28 0.65 -13.48
CA LEU A 629 -25.42 -0.41 -14.47
C LEU A 629 -26.08 0.10 -15.76
N TYR A 630 -25.72 -0.48 -16.91
CA TYR A 630 -26.42 -0.23 -18.17
C TYR A 630 -27.64 -1.16 -18.32
N LEU A 631 -28.83 -0.67 -17.99
CA LEU A 631 -30.07 -1.47 -17.90
C LEU A 631 -30.49 -2.20 -19.19
N LYS A 632 -29.99 -1.81 -20.37
CA LYS A 632 -30.28 -2.56 -21.61
C LYS A 632 -29.49 -3.86 -21.72
N GLU A 633 -28.28 -3.92 -21.16
CA GLU A 633 -27.35 -5.04 -21.29
C GLU A 633 -26.70 -5.26 -19.92
N PRO A 634 -27.22 -6.15 -19.05
CA PRO A 634 -26.79 -6.25 -17.65
C PRO A 634 -25.30 -6.66 -17.49
N TYR A 635 -24.65 -7.15 -18.55
CA TYR A 635 -23.21 -7.39 -18.60
C TYR A 635 -22.35 -6.11 -18.77
N ARG A 636 -22.95 -4.93 -18.95
CA ARG A 636 -22.27 -3.64 -19.11
C ARG A 636 -22.59 -2.63 -18.00
N ALA A 637 -21.66 -1.73 -17.76
CA ALA A 637 -21.82 -0.61 -16.82
C ALA A 637 -21.34 0.71 -17.42
N TYR A 638 -21.72 1.82 -16.80
CA TYR A 638 -21.39 3.18 -17.24
C TYR A 638 -20.02 3.64 -16.74
N PHE A 639 -19.23 4.26 -17.61
CA PHE A 639 -17.95 4.88 -17.30
C PHE A 639 -17.78 6.23 -18.03
N SER A 640 -16.76 6.97 -17.64
CA SER A 640 -16.35 8.26 -18.23
C SER A 640 -14.98 8.12 -18.89
N LYS A 641 -14.83 8.73 -20.06
CA LYS A 641 -13.61 8.67 -20.89
C LYS A 641 -13.11 10.08 -21.18
N PHE A 642 -11.79 10.25 -21.25
CA PHE A 642 -11.17 11.46 -21.79
C PHE A 642 -9.83 11.17 -22.46
N PHE A 643 -9.37 12.10 -23.30
CA PHE A 643 -8.03 12.18 -23.91
C PHE A 643 -7.72 13.65 -24.26
N GLU A 644 -6.54 13.96 -24.81
CA GLU A 644 -6.04 15.34 -24.96
C GLU A 644 -7.02 16.34 -25.61
N ASP A 645 -7.80 15.90 -26.61
CA ASP A 645 -8.72 16.76 -27.38
C ASP A 645 -10.21 16.59 -27.03
N ASP A 646 -10.60 15.64 -26.16
CA ASP A 646 -12.03 15.34 -25.87
C ASP A 646 -12.25 14.71 -24.48
N TYR A 647 -13.41 14.95 -23.89
CA TYR A 647 -13.87 14.32 -22.65
C TYR A 647 -15.39 14.13 -22.64
N SER A 648 -15.83 12.93 -22.25
CA SER A 648 -17.25 12.59 -22.25
C SER A 648 -17.61 11.51 -21.22
N SER A 649 -18.81 11.62 -20.67
CA SER A 649 -19.38 10.69 -19.68
C SER A 649 -20.44 9.79 -20.33
N ASN A 650 -20.91 8.79 -19.59
CA ASN A 650 -21.96 7.84 -20.01
C ASN A 650 -21.56 6.84 -21.11
N TRP A 651 -20.26 6.58 -21.29
CA TRP A 651 -19.80 5.45 -22.10
C TRP A 651 -20.20 4.12 -21.46
N ILE A 652 -20.40 3.08 -22.27
CA ILE A 652 -20.77 1.73 -21.82
C ILE A 652 -19.72 0.71 -22.23
N VAL A 653 -19.45 -0.26 -21.34
CA VAL A 653 -18.44 -1.31 -21.58
C VAL A 653 -18.70 -2.51 -20.67
N SER A 654 -18.11 -3.67 -21.00
CA SER A 654 -18.16 -4.87 -20.16
C SER A 654 -17.70 -4.59 -18.74
N ARG A 655 -18.48 -5.07 -17.77
CA ARG A 655 -18.18 -5.00 -16.33
C ARG A 655 -16.85 -5.67 -15.96
N SER A 656 -16.39 -6.64 -16.75
CA SER A 656 -15.19 -7.45 -16.51
C SER A 656 -13.84 -6.77 -16.78
N THR A 657 -13.80 -5.51 -17.22
CA THR A 657 -12.55 -4.81 -17.53
C THR A 657 -12.19 -3.80 -16.45
N GLY A 658 -10.92 -3.81 -16.02
CA GLY A 658 -10.43 -2.95 -14.95
C GLY A 658 -10.41 -1.48 -15.34
N ARG A 659 -10.99 -0.60 -14.52
CA ARG A 659 -10.86 0.87 -14.64
C ARG A 659 -10.55 1.50 -13.31
N SER A 660 -9.92 2.66 -13.36
CA SER A 660 -9.69 3.47 -12.18
C SER A 660 -11.01 3.93 -11.56
N VAL A 661 -11.02 4.00 -10.24
CA VAL A 661 -12.10 4.62 -9.48
C VAL A 661 -11.59 5.95 -8.94
N ARG A 662 -12.35 7.01 -9.18
CA ARG A 662 -12.14 8.32 -8.54
C ARG A 662 -13.26 8.52 -7.51
N PRO A 663 -13.01 8.30 -6.20
CA PRO A 663 -14.07 8.38 -5.19
C PRO A 663 -14.68 9.77 -5.05
N VAL A 664 -15.92 9.81 -4.57
CA VAL A 664 -16.62 11.02 -4.14
C VAL A 664 -17.17 10.83 -2.72
N ALA A 665 -17.36 11.94 -2.00
CA ALA A 665 -17.89 11.95 -0.64
C ALA A 665 -18.92 13.07 -0.43
N GLY A 666 -19.88 12.79 0.46
CA GLY A 666 -20.94 13.74 0.82
C GLY A 666 -22.16 13.05 1.41
N PRO A 667 -23.21 13.80 1.78
CA PRO A 667 -24.53 13.23 2.02
C PRO A 667 -25.09 12.61 0.73
N LYS A 668 -25.88 11.53 0.85
CA LYS A 668 -26.57 10.91 -0.30
C LYS A 668 -27.40 11.97 -1.04
N VAL A 669 -27.16 12.13 -2.34
CA VAL A 669 -28.00 12.97 -3.21
C VAL A 669 -29.30 12.21 -3.43
N LYS A 670 -30.40 12.72 -2.87
CA LYS A 670 -31.72 12.06 -2.93
C LYS A 670 -32.42 12.33 -4.26
N VAL A 671 -33.24 11.38 -4.67
CA VAL A 671 -34.23 11.62 -5.74
C VAL A 671 -35.24 12.69 -5.29
N SER A 672 -35.66 13.51 -6.25
CA SER A 672 -36.69 14.56 -6.09
C SER A 672 -37.88 14.38 -7.03
N CYS A 673 -37.71 13.77 -8.21
CA CYS A 673 -38.79 13.23 -9.03
C CYS A 673 -38.30 12.18 -10.03
N VAL A 674 -39.26 11.50 -10.67
CA VAL A 674 -39.06 10.66 -11.85
C VAL A 674 -40.05 11.08 -12.95
N ASN A 675 -39.64 11.00 -14.20
CA ASN A 675 -40.46 11.20 -15.40
C ASN A 675 -40.27 10.02 -16.37
N LEU A 676 -41.15 9.87 -17.36
CA LEU A 676 -41.03 8.87 -18.43
C LEU A 676 -40.78 9.52 -19.79
N SER A 677 -40.17 8.77 -20.72
CA SER A 677 -39.90 9.22 -22.10
C SER A 677 -41.14 9.68 -22.85
N ILE A 678 -42.30 9.06 -22.58
CA ILE A 678 -43.61 9.44 -23.10
C ILE A 678 -44.68 9.23 -22.02
N ALA A 679 -45.74 10.05 -22.06
CA ALA A 679 -46.86 9.97 -21.13
C ALA A 679 -48.04 9.14 -21.68
N GLU A 680 -48.12 8.96 -23.00
CA GLU A 680 -49.13 8.17 -23.69
C GLU A 680 -48.48 7.38 -24.84
N LEU A 681 -48.89 6.13 -25.01
CA LEU A 681 -48.34 5.14 -25.93
C LEU A 681 -49.50 4.38 -26.59
N SER A 682 -49.45 4.23 -27.91
CA SER A 682 -50.40 3.41 -28.68
C SER A 682 -49.67 2.27 -29.36
N LEU A 683 -50.22 1.06 -29.28
CA LEU A 683 -49.67 -0.19 -29.79
C LEU A 683 -50.77 -1.01 -30.48
N GLN A 684 -50.40 -1.91 -31.39
CA GLN A 684 -51.24 -3.04 -31.81
C GLN A 684 -50.96 -4.25 -30.89
N GLU A 685 -51.92 -5.17 -30.83
CA GLU A 685 -51.79 -6.46 -30.15
C GLU A 685 -50.65 -7.30 -30.77
N GLY A 686 -49.67 -7.67 -29.94
CA GLY A 686 -48.40 -8.30 -30.35
C GLY A 686 -47.19 -7.35 -30.32
N ASP A 687 -47.38 -6.03 -30.29
CA ASP A 687 -46.28 -5.07 -30.30
C ASP A 687 -45.49 -5.01 -28.98
N SER A 688 -44.29 -4.42 -29.03
CA SER A 688 -43.56 -4.00 -27.84
C SER A 688 -42.90 -2.63 -27.97
N TYR A 689 -42.67 -1.97 -26.84
CA TYR A 689 -42.07 -0.64 -26.75
C TYR A 689 -41.28 -0.47 -25.45
N ILE A 690 -40.19 0.29 -25.45
CA ILE A 690 -39.35 0.52 -24.25
C ILE A 690 -39.53 1.94 -23.70
N LEU A 691 -40.01 2.03 -22.45
CA LEU A 691 -40.11 3.28 -21.70
C LEU A 691 -38.81 3.55 -20.93
N TYR A 692 -38.35 4.80 -20.95
CA TYR A 692 -37.16 5.23 -20.20
C TYR A 692 -37.53 6.11 -19.01
N PRO A 693 -37.02 5.85 -17.80
CA PRO A 693 -37.18 6.72 -16.65
C PRO A 693 -36.09 7.80 -16.61
N TYR A 694 -36.49 9.04 -16.36
CA TYR A 694 -35.60 10.18 -16.15
C TYR A 694 -35.72 10.64 -14.70
N ILE A 695 -34.62 10.62 -13.97
CA ILE A 695 -34.57 10.86 -12.52
C ILE A 695 -33.92 12.21 -12.27
N GLU A 696 -34.54 13.04 -11.42
CA GLU A 696 -34.01 14.36 -11.05
C GLU A 696 -33.70 14.48 -9.56
N PRO A 697 -32.61 15.14 -9.16
CA PRO A 697 -31.54 15.61 -10.05
C PRO A 697 -30.83 14.42 -10.71
N SER A 698 -30.31 14.60 -11.92
CA SER A 698 -29.55 13.55 -12.63
C SER A 698 -28.35 13.01 -11.83
N THR A 699 -27.85 13.79 -10.86
CA THR A 699 -26.79 13.44 -9.91
C THR A 699 -27.25 12.59 -8.73
N ALA A 700 -28.55 12.25 -8.62
CA ALA A 700 -29.10 11.46 -7.51
C ALA A 700 -28.51 10.05 -7.44
N ASP A 701 -28.30 9.56 -6.22
CA ASP A 701 -27.63 8.28 -5.99
C ASP A 701 -28.58 7.09 -6.20
N GLY A 702 -29.82 7.17 -5.71
CA GLY A 702 -30.74 6.02 -5.69
C GLY A 702 -31.58 5.87 -6.96
N THR A 703 -30.99 5.37 -8.05
CA THR A 703 -31.64 5.33 -9.37
C THR A 703 -32.47 4.08 -9.66
N THR A 704 -32.48 3.06 -8.79
CA THR A 704 -33.32 1.86 -8.99
C THR A 704 -34.81 2.20 -9.05
N CYS A 705 -35.48 1.68 -10.08
CA CYS A 705 -36.90 1.86 -10.36
C CYS A 705 -37.64 0.52 -10.37
N ILE A 706 -38.89 0.53 -9.90
CA ILE A 706 -39.80 -0.62 -9.92
C ILE A 706 -40.94 -0.32 -10.89
N TRP A 707 -41.15 -1.22 -11.85
CA TRP A 707 -42.20 -1.13 -12.87
C TRP A 707 -43.41 -2.00 -12.55
N SER A 708 -44.60 -1.55 -12.95
CA SER A 708 -45.85 -2.32 -12.88
C SER A 708 -46.86 -1.90 -13.95
N SER A 709 -47.81 -2.79 -14.29
CA SER A 709 -48.98 -2.49 -15.12
C SER A 709 -50.25 -2.51 -14.27
N SER A 710 -51.20 -1.61 -14.54
CA SER A 710 -52.53 -1.65 -13.93
C SER A 710 -53.41 -2.79 -14.42
N ASN A 711 -53.10 -3.35 -15.60
CA ASN A 711 -53.73 -4.52 -16.17
C ASN A 711 -52.80 -5.23 -17.16
N GLU A 712 -52.22 -6.34 -16.72
CA GLU A 712 -51.29 -7.16 -17.49
C GLU A 712 -51.97 -7.93 -18.64
N SER A 713 -53.30 -8.09 -18.63
CA SER A 713 -54.03 -8.70 -19.75
C SER A 713 -54.13 -7.78 -20.99
N ILE A 714 -53.72 -6.51 -20.86
CA ILE A 714 -53.71 -5.52 -21.95
C ILE A 714 -52.26 -5.24 -22.33
N ALA A 715 -51.42 -4.90 -21.34
CA ALA A 715 -49.98 -4.85 -21.54
C ALA A 715 -49.22 -5.17 -20.26
N THR A 716 -48.18 -6.00 -20.36
CA THR A 716 -47.19 -6.24 -19.30
C THR A 716 -46.05 -5.24 -19.41
N VAL A 717 -45.27 -5.06 -18.33
CA VAL A 717 -44.00 -4.32 -18.36
C VAL A 717 -42.94 -5.09 -17.58
N ASN A 718 -41.75 -5.23 -18.14
CA ASN A 718 -40.61 -5.80 -17.42
C ASN A 718 -39.77 -4.70 -16.74
N GLN A 719 -38.82 -5.09 -15.89
CA GLN A 719 -38.03 -4.13 -15.10
C GLN A 719 -36.98 -3.35 -15.93
N ARG A 720 -36.80 -3.70 -17.22
CA ARG A 720 -36.05 -2.92 -18.23
C ARG A 720 -36.92 -1.81 -18.86
N GLY A 721 -38.18 -1.68 -18.46
CA GLY A 721 -39.15 -0.74 -19.03
C GLY A 721 -39.77 -1.19 -20.35
N VAL A 722 -39.56 -2.45 -20.77
CA VAL A 722 -40.16 -2.99 -22.00
C VAL A 722 -41.61 -3.36 -21.72
N VAL A 723 -42.52 -2.67 -22.39
CA VAL A 723 -43.96 -2.88 -22.45
C VAL A 723 -44.26 -3.84 -23.60
N ALA A 724 -45.05 -4.88 -23.35
CA ALA A 724 -45.54 -5.81 -24.39
C ALA A 724 -47.08 -5.78 -24.43
N ALA A 725 -47.66 -5.64 -25.62
CA ALA A 725 -49.10 -5.53 -25.84
C ALA A 725 -49.75 -6.91 -25.97
N ASN A 726 -50.49 -7.32 -24.94
CA ASN A 726 -51.04 -8.68 -24.78
C ASN A 726 -52.50 -8.81 -25.20
N GLY A 727 -53.21 -7.70 -25.41
CA GLY A 727 -54.62 -7.72 -25.81
C GLY A 727 -55.24 -6.32 -25.87
N PRO A 728 -56.32 -6.12 -26.64
CA PRO A 728 -56.89 -4.81 -26.90
C PRO A 728 -57.51 -4.17 -25.66
N GLY A 729 -57.28 -2.87 -25.47
CA GLY A 729 -57.81 -2.11 -24.34
C GLY A 729 -56.92 -0.95 -23.91
N ASN A 730 -57.19 -0.40 -22.72
CA ASN A 730 -56.35 0.64 -22.11
C ASN A 730 -55.80 0.16 -20.75
N THR A 731 -54.51 0.38 -20.51
CA THR A 731 -53.85 0.17 -19.21
C THR A 731 -52.92 1.35 -18.89
N VAL A 732 -52.43 1.42 -17.66
CA VAL A 732 -51.41 2.37 -17.21
C VAL A 732 -50.19 1.58 -16.78
N ILE A 733 -49.05 1.89 -17.39
CA ILE A 733 -47.74 1.46 -16.91
C ILE A 733 -47.25 2.51 -15.92
N SER A 734 -46.76 2.08 -14.75
CA SER A 734 -46.18 2.96 -13.74
C SER A 734 -44.75 2.57 -13.41
N VAL A 735 -43.94 3.57 -13.12
CA VAL A 735 -42.57 3.42 -12.59
C VAL A 735 -42.51 4.11 -11.22
N THR A 736 -41.86 3.47 -10.25
CA THR A 736 -41.68 4.00 -8.88
C THR A 736 -40.20 3.96 -8.50
N THR A 737 -39.61 5.07 -8.07
CA THR A 737 -38.22 5.07 -7.58
C THR A 737 -38.13 4.42 -6.20
N LEU A 738 -37.11 3.60 -5.97
CA LEU A 738 -36.86 3.00 -4.67
C LEU A 738 -36.50 4.08 -3.62
N ASP A 739 -35.66 5.05 -4.01
CA ASP A 739 -35.38 6.23 -3.20
C ASP A 739 -36.55 7.22 -3.29
N GLY A 740 -37.21 7.46 -2.16
CA GLY A 740 -38.28 8.46 -2.02
C GLY A 740 -39.67 8.04 -2.53
N GLY A 741 -39.82 6.96 -3.30
CA GLY A 741 -41.13 6.46 -3.74
C GLY A 741 -41.83 7.35 -4.77
N TYR A 742 -41.10 8.11 -5.57
CA TYR A 742 -41.67 8.99 -6.59
C TYR A 742 -42.20 8.16 -7.76
N MET A 743 -43.34 8.55 -8.32
CA MET A 743 -44.02 7.81 -9.38
C MET A 743 -44.16 8.61 -10.67
N ALA A 744 -44.03 7.94 -11.81
CA ALA A 744 -44.45 8.43 -13.12
C ALA A 744 -45.29 7.37 -13.86
N TYR A 745 -46.09 7.81 -14.83
CA TYR A 745 -47.11 6.99 -15.48
C TYR A 745 -47.09 7.19 -17.00
N CYS A 746 -47.30 6.10 -17.73
CA CYS A 746 -47.58 6.11 -19.16
C CYS A 746 -48.92 5.39 -19.41
N ARG A 747 -49.83 6.03 -20.14
CA ARG A 747 -51.09 5.41 -20.58
C ARG A 747 -50.82 4.60 -21.84
N VAL A 748 -51.20 3.33 -21.85
CA VAL A 748 -51.02 2.44 -22.99
C VAL A 748 -52.38 2.06 -23.56
N SER A 749 -52.61 2.40 -24.82
CA SER A 749 -53.76 1.95 -25.61
C SER A 749 -53.30 0.86 -26.57
N VAL A 750 -53.94 -0.32 -26.51
CA VAL A 750 -53.69 -1.44 -27.41
C VAL A 750 -54.89 -1.62 -28.33
N GLU A 751 -54.65 -1.60 -29.63
CA GLU A 751 -55.64 -1.92 -30.67
C GLU A 751 -55.51 -3.38 -31.12
N ALA A 752 -56.61 -4.00 -31.55
CA ALA A 752 -56.60 -5.39 -32.01
C ALA A 752 -56.06 -5.48 -33.44
N ASN A 753 -55.11 -6.39 -33.69
CA ASN A 753 -54.57 -6.65 -35.02
C ASN A 753 -55.68 -7.24 -35.94
N ARG A 754 -56.02 -6.54 -37.02
CA ARG A 754 -57.16 -6.91 -37.90
C ARG A 754 -56.70 -7.52 -39.21
N GLY A 755 -57.35 -8.63 -39.59
CA GLY A 755 -57.39 -9.07 -40.97
C GLY A 755 -58.17 -8.09 -41.85
N VAL A 756 -57.58 -7.72 -42.98
CA VAL A 756 -58.16 -6.90 -44.03
C VAL A 756 -58.95 -7.81 -44.98
N ASP A 757 -60.25 -7.58 -45.10
CA ASP A 757 -61.08 -8.23 -46.10
C ASP A 757 -60.97 -7.47 -47.43
N LEU A 758 -60.27 -8.05 -48.41
CA LEU A 758 -60.11 -7.53 -49.77
C LEU A 758 -61.21 -8.00 -50.73
N GLY A 759 -62.27 -8.66 -50.26
CA GLY A 759 -63.29 -9.30 -51.09
C GLY A 759 -62.88 -10.66 -51.69
N LEU A 760 -61.69 -11.15 -51.34
CA LEU A 760 -61.08 -12.40 -51.83
C LEU A 760 -61.59 -13.63 -51.04
N SER A 761 -61.06 -14.82 -51.30
CA SER A 761 -61.41 -16.05 -50.55
C SER A 761 -60.98 -16.01 -49.07
N VAL A 762 -59.87 -15.33 -48.77
CA VAL A 762 -59.28 -15.18 -47.43
C VAL A 762 -59.18 -13.72 -47.00
N ASN A 763 -59.08 -13.50 -45.69
CA ASN A 763 -58.68 -12.21 -45.11
C ASN A 763 -57.15 -12.16 -44.96
N TRP A 764 -56.56 -11.00 -45.24
CA TRP A 764 -55.10 -10.79 -45.24
C TRP A 764 -54.63 -10.02 -44.01
N ALA A 765 -53.51 -10.41 -43.41
CA ALA A 765 -52.94 -9.66 -42.29
C ALA A 765 -52.53 -8.24 -42.73
N SER A 766 -52.83 -7.25 -41.87
CA SER A 766 -52.39 -5.87 -42.09
C SER A 766 -50.87 -5.72 -42.08
N CYS A 767 -50.15 -6.61 -41.38
CA CYS A 767 -48.70 -6.61 -41.19
C CYS A 767 -48.07 -7.97 -41.59
N ASN A 768 -46.74 -8.00 -41.78
CA ASN A 768 -46.00 -9.27 -41.87
C ASN A 768 -46.01 -10.01 -40.53
N LEU A 769 -45.70 -11.29 -40.54
CA LEU A 769 -45.44 -12.04 -39.31
C LEU A 769 -44.22 -11.44 -38.58
N GLY A 770 -44.36 -11.13 -37.29
CA GLY A 770 -43.35 -10.42 -36.50
C GLY A 770 -43.28 -8.89 -36.74
N ALA A 771 -44.14 -8.32 -37.57
CA ALA A 771 -44.20 -6.87 -37.82
C ALA A 771 -45.32 -6.17 -37.03
N SER A 772 -44.98 -5.04 -36.40
CA SER A 772 -45.94 -4.19 -35.65
C SER A 772 -46.71 -3.19 -36.53
N SER A 773 -46.27 -2.99 -37.77
CA SER A 773 -46.94 -2.07 -38.70
C SER A 773 -46.82 -2.56 -40.15
N PRO A 774 -47.73 -2.15 -41.07
CA PRO A 774 -47.77 -2.69 -42.43
C PRO A 774 -46.48 -2.48 -43.24
N GLU A 775 -45.72 -1.44 -42.93
CA GLU A 775 -44.45 -1.08 -43.57
C GLU A 775 -43.22 -1.82 -43.01
N GLN A 776 -43.34 -2.54 -41.89
CA GLN A 776 -42.23 -3.31 -41.33
C GLN A 776 -42.11 -4.69 -41.97
N CYS A 777 -40.87 -5.14 -42.14
CA CYS A 777 -40.57 -6.44 -42.73
C CYS A 777 -40.91 -7.63 -41.84
N GLY A 778 -40.91 -7.44 -40.51
CA GLY A 778 -41.14 -8.52 -39.56
C GLY A 778 -39.99 -9.52 -39.53
N ASP A 779 -40.32 -10.74 -39.14
CA ASP A 779 -39.37 -11.84 -39.01
C ASP A 779 -39.23 -12.65 -40.30
N TYR A 780 -38.06 -13.29 -40.46
CA TYR A 780 -37.71 -14.09 -41.62
C TYR A 780 -37.80 -15.58 -41.25
N TYR A 781 -38.37 -16.41 -42.10
CA TYR A 781 -38.56 -17.83 -41.82
C TYR A 781 -38.05 -18.67 -42.99
N ALA A 782 -37.39 -19.80 -42.67
CA ALA A 782 -37.16 -20.84 -43.67
C ALA A 782 -38.50 -21.53 -43.97
N TRP A 783 -38.65 -22.06 -45.18
CA TRP A 783 -39.93 -22.66 -45.57
C TRP A 783 -40.23 -23.92 -44.73
N GLY A 784 -41.36 -23.91 -44.01
CA GLY A 784 -41.71 -24.98 -43.07
C GLY A 784 -41.01 -24.92 -41.71
N GLU A 785 -40.34 -23.81 -41.36
CA GLU A 785 -39.81 -23.59 -40.01
C GLU A 785 -40.60 -22.50 -39.27
N VAL A 786 -40.92 -22.75 -38.01
CA VAL A 786 -41.80 -21.91 -37.19
C VAL A 786 -41.07 -20.85 -36.36
N SER A 787 -39.75 -20.71 -36.51
CA SER A 787 -38.94 -19.76 -35.74
C SER A 787 -37.84 -19.10 -36.61
N PRO A 788 -37.55 -17.80 -36.41
CA PRO A 788 -36.49 -17.12 -37.14
C PRO A 788 -35.09 -17.56 -36.66
N LYS A 789 -34.08 -17.34 -37.50
CA LYS A 789 -32.67 -17.71 -37.28
C LYS A 789 -31.76 -16.53 -37.59
N SER A 790 -30.59 -16.47 -36.95
CA SER A 790 -29.56 -15.46 -37.25
C SER A 790 -28.82 -15.72 -38.57
N GLY A 791 -28.92 -16.93 -39.10
CA GLY A 791 -28.39 -17.31 -40.40
C GLY A 791 -29.12 -18.54 -40.95
N TYR A 792 -29.22 -18.60 -42.27
CA TYR A 792 -30.00 -19.58 -43.02
C TYR A 792 -29.06 -20.36 -43.93
N TYR A 793 -28.94 -21.66 -43.69
CA TYR A 793 -28.04 -22.54 -44.44
C TYR A 793 -28.65 -23.93 -44.60
N TRP A 794 -28.30 -24.65 -45.66
CA TRP A 794 -28.64 -26.08 -45.79
C TRP A 794 -28.17 -26.94 -44.59
N SER A 795 -27.13 -26.54 -43.86
CA SER A 795 -26.66 -27.25 -42.66
C SER A 795 -27.53 -27.04 -41.41
N ASN A 796 -28.36 -25.99 -41.37
CA ASN A 796 -29.25 -25.69 -40.24
C ASN A 796 -30.75 -25.63 -40.64
N TYR A 797 -31.09 -26.17 -41.81
CA TYR A 797 -32.46 -26.29 -42.28
C TYR A 797 -33.12 -27.55 -41.70
N LEU A 798 -34.24 -27.37 -40.99
CA LEU A 798 -34.90 -28.40 -40.18
C LEU A 798 -35.28 -29.65 -40.99
N TRP A 799 -35.75 -29.46 -42.23
CA TRP A 799 -36.26 -30.55 -43.06
C TRP A 799 -35.21 -31.19 -43.97
N CYS A 800 -33.94 -31.23 -43.53
CA CYS A 800 -32.91 -32.04 -44.15
C CYS A 800 -31.87 -32.57 -43.15
N ASN A 801 -31.09 -33.57 -43.55
CA ASN A 801 -29.95 -34.07 -42.78
C ASN A 801 -28.63 -33.51 -43.37
N GLY A 802 -28.39 -32.22 -43.14
CA GLY A 802 -27.14 -31.53 -43.48
C GLY A 802 -26.94 -31.12 -44.95
N GLY A 803 -27.95 -31.22 -45.82
CA GLY A 803 -27.84 -30.84 -47.22
C GLY A 803 -29.10 -31.05 -48.06
N ARG A 804 -29.19 -30.36 -49.20
CA ARG A 804 -30.36 -30.43 -50.10
C ARG A 804 -30.72 -31.83 -50.62
N GLN A 805 -29.77 -32.77 -50.64
CA GLN A 805 -29.99 -34.15 -51.12
C GLN A 805 -30.45 -35.12 -50.01
N SER A 806 -30.74 -34.62 -48.81
CA SER A 806 -31.14 -35.43 -47.65
C SER A 806 -32.39 -34.87 -46.95
N LEU A 807 -33.36 -34.40 -47.75
CA LEU A 807 -34.67 -33.92 -47.29
C LEU A 807 -35.40 -34.99 -46.45
N THR A 808 -36.02 -34.53 -45.37
CA THR A 808 -36.74 -35.37 -44.39
C THR A 808 -38.25 -35.13 -44.36
N LYS A 809 -38.76 -34.09 -45.04
CA LYS A 809 -40.19 -33.77 -45.19
C LYS A 809 -40.44 -32.94 -46.46
N TYR A 810 -41.66 -32.97 -46.99
CA TYR A 810 -42.12 -32.24 -48.17
C TYR A 810 -41.23 -32.49 -49.39
N ASN A 811 -41.30 -33.71 -49.92
CA ASN A 811 -40.49 -34.17 -51.04
C ASN A 811 -41.22 -35.21 -51.89
N PHE A 812 -41.18 -35.03 -53.21
CA PHE A 812 -41.76 -35.92 -54.22
C PHE A 812 -40.71 -36.69 -55.05
N SER A 813 -39.41 -36.49 -54.83
CA SER A 813 -38.33 -37.14 -55.59
C SER A 813 -37.34 -37.89 -54.69
N SER A 814 -37.15 -39.17 -54.97
CA SER A 814 -36.19 -40.04 -54.26
C SER A 814 -34.72 -39.66 -54.49
N SER A 815 -34.44 -38.73 -55.41
CA SER A 815 -33.09 -38.17 -55.59
C SER A 815 -32.69 -37.13 -54.53
N TYR A 816 -33.64 -36.71 -53.69
CA TYR A 816 -33.44 -35.64 -52.71
C TYR A 816 -33.66 -36.08 -51.25
N GLY A 817 -34.05 -37.33 -50.97
CA GLY A 817 -34.23 -37.82 -49.60
C GLY A 817 -35.46 -38.72 -49.43
N TRP A 818 -36.05 -38.69 -48.24
CA TRP A 818 -37.31 -39.40 -47.96
C TRP A 818 -38.48 -38.73 -48.68
N VAL A 819 -39.45 -39.51 -49.16
CA VAL A 819 -40.52 -39.05 -50.06
C VAL A 819 -41.87 -39.22 -49.37
N ASP A 820 -42.61 -38.11 -49.24
CA ASP A 820 -43.96 -38.05 -48.66
C ASP A 820 -45.03 -37.51 -49.62
N TYR A 821 -44.61 -36.97 -50.77
CA TYR A 821 -45.48 -36.32 -51.77
C TYR A 821 -46.31 -35.14 -51.23
N LYS A 822 -45.90 -34.52 -50.11
CA LYS A 822 -46.56 -33.30 -49.62
C LYS A 822 -46.06 -32.08 -50.37
N ASP A 823 -46.99 -31.33 -50.97
CA ASP A 823 -46.75 -30.11 -51.76
C ASP A 823 -47.31 -28.83 -51.10
N VAL A 824 -47.90 -28.94 -49.91
CA VAL A 824 -48.33 -27.82 -49.05
C VAL A 824 -47.93 -28.11 -47.60
N LEU A 825 -47.57 -27.08 -46.83
CA LEU A 825 -47.24 -27.19 -45.42
C LEU A 825 -48.38 -27.76 -44.56
N ASP A 826 -48.01 -28.63 -43.61
CA ASP A 826 -48.84 -28.95 -42.44
C ASP A 826 -48.90 -27.73 -41.51
N LEU A 827 -50.02 -27.55 -40.79
CA LEU A 827 -50.20 -26.41 -39.88
C LEU A 827 -49.13 -26.35 -38.76
N ASP A 828 -48.64 -27.49 -38.28
CA ASP A 828 -47.60 -27.55 -37.25
C ASP A 828 -46.23 -27.00 -37.74
N ASP A 829 -46.04 -26.88 -39.06
CA ASP A 829 -44.83 -26.33 -39.69
C ASP A 829 -45.08 -24.94 -40.31
N ASP A 830 -46.31 -24.43 -40.23
CA ASP A 830 -46.70 -23.12 -40.73
C ASP A 830 -46.35 -22.05 -39.69
N ALA A 831 -45.42 -21.16 -40.02
CA ALA A 831 -44.94 -20.17 -39.07
C ALA A 831 -46.04 -19.19 -38.62
N ALA A 832 -47.00 -18.85 -39.48
CA ALA A 832 -48.09 -17.96 -39.11
C ALA A 832 -49.05 -18.65 -38.14
N TRP A 833 -49.35 -19.93 -38.36
CA TRP A 833 -50.13 -20.74 -37.43
C TRP A 833 -49.44 -20.87 -36.08
N ALA A 834 -48.16 -21.22 -36.05
CA ALA A 834 -47.41 -21.47 -34.82
C ALA A 834 -47.22 -20.21 -33.96
N ASN A 835 -47.12 -19.02 -34.58
CA ASN A 835 -46.83 -17.77 -33.87
C ASN A 835 -48.08 -16.91 -33.58
N LEU A 836 -49.15 -17.01 -34.38
CA LEU A 836 -50.40 -16.24 -34.18
C LEU A 836 -51.60 -17.10 -33.74
N GLY A 837 -51.52 -18.43 -33.86
CA GLY A 837 -52.60 -19.36 -33.53
C GLY A 837 -53.80 -19.31 -34.49
N GLU A 838 -54.85 -20.04 -34.15
CA GLU A 838 -56.11 -20.00 -34.91
C GLU A 838 -56.65 -18.55 -34.99
N PRO A 839 -57.03 -18.05 -36.18
CA PRO A 839 -57.24 -18.77 -37.44
C PRO A 839 -56.11 -18.60 -38.49
N TRP A 840 -54.94 -18.08 -38.12
CA TRP A 840 -53.92 -17.59 -39.05
C TRP A 840 -53.04 -18.69 -39.67
N ARG A 841 -52.69 -18.55 -40.95
CA ARG A 841 -51.79 -19.45 -41.68
C ARG A 841 -51.06 -18.72 -42.82
N MET A 842 -50.06 -19.34 -43.41
CA MET A 842 -49.41 -18.90 -44.64
C MET A 842 -50.37 -19.02 -45.85
N PRO A 843 -50.32 -18.06 -46.80
CA PRO A 843 -51.12 -18.11 -48.01
C PRO A 843 -50.58 -19.17 -48.98
N THR A 844 -51.49 -19.93 -49.59
CA THR A 844 -51.18 -20.88 -50.67
C THR A 844 -50.89 -20.15 -51.98
N TYR A 845 -50.26 -20.83 -52.92
CA TYR A 845 -50.07 -20.34 -54.30
C TYR A 845 -51.37 -19.82 -54.94
N SER A 846 -52.50 -20.47 -54.69
CA SER A 846 -53.81 -20.08 -55.23
C SER A 846 -54.32 -18.77 -54.65
N GLU A 847 -54.08 -18.49 -53.36
CA GLU A 847 -54.56 -17.30 -52.66
C GLU A 847 -53.72 -16.07 -52.99
N ILE A 848 -52.40 -16.22 -53.09
CA ILE A 848 -51.54 -15.16 -53.63
C ILE A 848 -51.92 -14.90 -55.10
N SER A 849 -52.18 -15.95 -55.90
CA SER A 849 -52.68 -15.78 -57.28
C SER A 849 -54.02 -15.06 -57.32
N GLU A 850 -54.91 -15.25 -56.34
CA GLU A 850 -56.18 -14.54 -56.25
C GLU A 850 -55.95 -13.04 -55.96
N LEU A 851 -55.07 -12.70 -55.01
CA LEU A 851 -54.62 -11.32 -54.74
C LEU A 851 -54.07 -10.67 -56.01
N MET A 852 -53.14 -11.34 -56.69
CA MET A 852 -52.49 -10.90 -57.93
C MET A 852 -53.47 -10.66 -59.10
N ASN A 853 -54.57 -11.41 -59.17
CA ASN A 853 -55.54 -11.32 -60.27
C ASN A 853 -56.70 -10.36 -59.98
N ASN A 854 -57.01 -10.08 -58.71
CA ASN A 854 -58.20 -9.32 -58.29
C ASN A 854 -57.88 -8.03 -57.54
N CYS A 855 -56.60 -7.63 -57.45
CA CYS A 855 -56.18 -6.33 -56.93
C CYS A 855 -55.42 -5.52 -57.98
N THR A 856 -55.54 -4.20 -57.89
CA THR A 856 -54.68 -3.23 -58.57
C THR A 856 -53.41 -2.98 -57.76
N TYR A 857 -52.30 -2.70 -58.44
CA TYR A 857 -50.99 -2.50 -57.84
C TYR A 857 -50.50 -1.05 -57.98
N GLU A 858 -49.96 -0.51 -56.90
CA GLU A 858 -49.27 0.78 -56.85
C GLU A 858 -47.93 0.62 -56.12
N TYR A 859 -46.81 0.87 -56.78
CA TYR A 859 -45.52 1.03 -56.10
C TYR A 859 -45.51 2.37 -55.36
N THR A 860 -45.34 2.34 -54.04
CA THR A 860 -45.52 3.51 -53.17
C THR A 860 -44.64 3.40 -51.93
N SER A 861 -44.79 4.34 -50.98
CA SER A 861 -44.16 4.23 -49.67
C SER A 861 -45.15 4.43 -48.53
N LEU A 862 -44.87 3.76 -47.42
CA LEU A 862 -45.60 3.86 -46.16
C LEU A 862 -44.57 3.92 -45.03
N GLY A 863 -44.71 4.86 -44.09
CA GLY A 863 -43.70 5.10 -43.05
C GLY A 863 -42.30 5.51 -43.56
N GLY A 864 -42.14 5.78 -44.86
CA GLY A 864 -40.85 5.98 -45.52
C GLY A 864 -40.21 4.70 -46.08
N VAL A 865 -40.80 3.53 -45.88
CA VAL A 865 -40.39 2.25 -46.48
C VAL A 865 -41.06 2.09 -47.83
N ALA A 866 -40.33 1.64 -48.85
CA ALA A 866 -40.86 1.35 -50.17
C ALA A 866 -41.61 0.01 -50.21
N GLY A 867 -42.63 -0.12 -51.06
CA GLY A 867 -43.42 -1.34 -51.15
C GLY A 867 -44.59 -1.24 -52.13
N GLY A 868 -45.26 -2.38 -52.31
CA GLY A 868 -46.42 -2.52 -53.16
C GLY A 868 -47.72 -2.36 -52.39
N ARG A 869 -48.59 -1.43 -52.79
CA ARG A 869 -49.97 -1.38 -52.31
C ARG A 869 -50.88 -2.16 -53.25
N PHE A 870 -51.54 -3.18 -52.71
CA PHE A 870 -52.56 -3.97 -53.40
C PHE A 870 -53.94 -3.47 -52.96
N THR A 871 -54.68 -2.86 -53.88
CA THR A 871 -56.04 -2.33 -53.63
C THR A 871 -57.05 -3.19 -54.38
N SER A 872 -58.10 -3.66 -53.72
CA SER A 872 -59.04 -4.61 -54.32
C SER A 872 -59.77 -4.03 -55.53
N ALA A 873 -59.93 -4.85 -56.58
CA ALA A 873 -60.80 -4.59 -57.72
C ALA A 873 -62.18 -5.28 -57.57
N VAL A 874 -62.42 -5.99 -56.46
CA VAL A 874 -63.67 -6.71 -56.21
C VAL A 874 -64.80 -5.72 -55.88
N PRO A 875 -65.96 -5.77 -56.58
CA PRO A 875 -67.08 -4.86 -56.31
C PRO A 875 -67.53 -4.90 -54.84
N GLY A 876 -67.60 -3.73 -54.22
CA GLY A 876 -67.95 -3.57 -52.79
C GLY A 876 -66.74 -3.54 -51.83
N TYR A 877 -65.54 -3.86 -52.33
CA TYR A 877 -64.30 -3.85 -51.54
C TYR A 877 -63.23 -2.89 -52.11
N THR A 878 -63.59 -2.04 -53.08
CA THR A 878 -62.64 -1.19 -53.85
C THR A 878 -61.87 -0.16 -53.03
N ASP A 879 -62.30 0.10 -51.80
CA ASP A 879 -61.63 1.02 -50.86
C ASP A 879 -60.71 0.28 -49.86
N GLN A 880 -60.59 -1.05 -49.98
CA GLN A 880 -59.77 -1.90 -49.13
C GLN A 880 -58.42 -2.20 -49.80
N SER A 881 -57.33 -2.09 -49.04
CA SER A 881 -55.97 -2.33 -49.53
C SER A 881 -55.05 -2.89 -48.45
N ILE A 882 -54.02 -3.63 -48.87
CA ILE A 882 -52.86 -4.01 -48.04
C ILE A 882 -51.57 -3.42 -48.61
N PHE A 883 -50.56 -3.23 -47.76
CA PHE A 883 -49.22 -2.80 -48.16
C PHE A 883 -48.22 -3.93 -47.90
N ILE A 884 -47.43 -4.25 -48.92
CA ILE A 884 -46.40 -5.30 -48.92
C ILE A 884 -45.03 -4.60 -49.06
N PRO A 885 -44.26 -4.45 -47.97
CA PRO A 885 -42.97 -3.75 -47.99
C PRO A 885 -41.90 -4.55 -48.75
N LEU A 886 -40.95 -3.82 -49.35
CA LEU A 886 -39.73 -4.40 -49.91
C LEU A 886 -38.78 -4.77 -48.77
N CYS A 887 -38.44 -6.05 -48.67
CA CYS A 887 -37.88 -6.65 -47.46
C CYS A 887 -36.78 -7.67 -47.71
N GLY A 888 -36.44 -7.93 -48.97
CA GLY A 888 -35.41 -8.88 -49.36
C GLY A 888 -35.58 -10.27 -48.76
N LEU A 889 -34.46 -10.98 -48.66
CA LEU A 889 -34.34 -12.26 -47.97
C LEU A 889 -33.16 -12.21 -46.99
N MET A 890 -33.16 -13.12 -46.02
CA MET A 890 -32.11 -13.29 -45.05
C MET A 890 -31.31 -14.57 -45.37
N TYR A 891 -30.01 -14.39 -45.65
CA TYR A 891 -29.04 -15.48 -45.75
C TYR A 891 -28.20 -15.54 -44.47
N ASN A 892 -27.06 -14.84 -44.43
CA ASN A 892 -26.31 -14.50 -43.22
C ASN A 892 -26.32 -12.98 -42.95
N ARG A 893 -27.04 -12.25 -43.79
CA ARG A 893 -27.31 -10.82 -43.81
C ARG A 893 -28.55 -10.61 -44.69
N LEU A 894 -29.11 -9.41 -44.65
CA LEU A 894 -30.17 -9.00 -45.56
C LEU A 894 -29.61 -8.85 -46.99
N GLU A 895 -30.26 -9.49 -47.96
CA GLU A 895 -29.96 -9.36 -49.40
C GLU A 895 -31.23 -9.01 -50.18
N TYR A 896 -31.09 -8.37 -51.35
CA TYR A 896 -32.20 -7.96 -52.23
C TYR A 896 -33.23 -7.04 -51.56
N SER A 897 -32.80 -6.08 -50.73
CA SER A 897 -33.68 -5.14 -50.01
C SER A 897 -34.61 -4.30 -50.91
N ASP A 898 -34.28 -4.16 -52.20
CA ASP A 898 -35.10 -3.46 -53.19
C ASP A 898 -36.28 -4.31 -53.73
N TYR A 899 -36.45 -5.54 -53.22
CA TYR A 899 -37.52 -6.48 -53.58
C TYR A 899 -38.32 -6.92 -52.35
N GLY A 900 -39.62 -7.12 -52.49
CA GLY A 900 -40.47 -7.81 -51.53
C GLY A 900 -40.53 -9.29 -51.87
N LEU A 901 -39.86 -10.13 -51.10
CA LEU A 901 -39.72 -11.56 -51.34
C LEU A 901 -40.51 -12.34 -50.27
N TYR A 902 -41.55 -13.08 -50.66
CA TYR A 902 -42.52 -13.64 -49.72
C TYR A 902 -42.79 -15.13 -49.96
N TRP A 903 -42.77 -15.93 -48.89
CA TRP A 903 -43.13 -17.35 -48.99
C TRP A 903 -44.62 -17.57 -49.15
N SER A 904 -44.98 -18.51 -50.05
CA SER A 904 -46.26 -19.22 -49.99
C SER A 904 -46.11 -20.53 -49.20
N SER A 905 -47.21 -21.10 -48.71
CA SER A 905 -47.23 -22.44 -48.12
C SER A 905 -47.08 -23.58 -49.14
N SER A 906 -46.87 -23.28 -50.43
CA SER A 906 -46.83 -24.25 -51.52
C SER A 906 -45.40 -24.57 -51.97
N LEU A 907 -45.13 -25.86 -52.15
CA LEU A 907 -43.87 -26.40 -52.68
C LEU A 907 -43.76 -26.13 -54.19
N SER A 908 -42.54 -26.04 -54.71
CA SER A 908 -42.37 -25.96 -56.16
C SER A 908 -42.65 -27.29 -56.85
N GLY A 909 -43.31 -27.22 -58.02
CA GLY A 909 -43.50 -28.37 -58.91
C GLY A 909 -42.28 -28.72 -59.76
N SER A 910 -41.22 -27.90 -59.76
CA SER A 910 -39.99 -28.13 -60.54
C SER A 910 -38.98 -29.01 -59.79
N SER A 911 -38.74 -28.71 -58.51
CA SER A 911 -37.75 -29.38 -57.66
C SER A 911 -38.20 -29.39 -56.19
N PRO A 912 -38.02 -30.49 -55.45
CA PRO A 912 -38.48 -30.59 -54.06
C PRO A 912 -37.57 -29.86 -53.07
N ASP A 913 -36.39 -29.38 -53.46
CA ASP A 913 -35.55 -28.50 -52.62
C ASP A 913 -35.96 -27.01 -52.71
N GLU A 914 -36.95 -26.68 -53.55
CA GLU A 914 -37.41 -25.32 -53.84
C GLU A 914 -38.90 -25.10 -53.43
N ALA A 915 -39.24 -23.90 -52.96
CA ALA A 915 -40.63 -23.49 -52.69
C ALA A 915 -41.05 -22.29 -53.54
N VAL A 916 -42.36 -22.05 -53.63
CA VAL A 916 -42.89 -20.99 -54.48
C VAL A 916 -42.90 -19.65 -53.75
N MET A 917 -42.22 -18.67 -54.35
CA MET A 917 -42.03 -17.32 -53.82
C MET A 917 -42.80 -16.28 -54.65
N PHE A 918 -43.48 -15.38 -53.94
CA PHE A 918 -44.10 -14.18 -54.47
C PHE A 918 -43.12 -13.01 -54.44
N VAL A 919 -43.01 -12.26 -55.55
CA VAL A 919 -42.10 -11.13 -55.69
C VAL A 919 -42.86 -9.84 -55.99
N VAL A 920 -42.44 -8.75 -55.34
CA VAL A 920 -42.93 -7.37 -55.50
C VAL A 920 -41.73 -6.44 -55.69
N ASP A 921 -41.80 -5.49 -56.63
CA ASP A 921 -40.74 -4.50 -56.88
C ASP A 921 -41.27 -3.19 -57.50
N SER A 922 -40.39 -2.32 -58.02
CA SER A 922 -40.78 -1.06 -58.65
C SER A 922 -41.54 -1.22 -59.98
N ASP A 923 -41.37 -2.35 -60.67
CA ASP A 923 -41.93 -2.61 -61.99
C ASP A 923 -43.23 -3.41 -61.92
N GLY A 924 -43.47 -4.13 -60.81
CA GLY A 924 -44.76 -4.76 -60.53
C GLY A 924 -44.69 -5.87 -59.49
N TYR A 925 -45.32 -6.99 -59.83
CA TYR A 925 -45.36 -8.21 -59.02
C TYR A 925 -45.38 -9.44 -59.93
N TYR A 926 -44.71 -10.53 -59.52
CA TYR A 926 -44.62 -11.75 -60.32
C TYR A 926 -44.32 -12.99 -59.48
N TRP A 927 -44.52 -14.16 -60.11
CA TRP A 927 -44.14 -15.46 -59.56
C TRP A 927 -42.70 -15.82 -59.91
N THR A 928 -42.01 -16.44 -58.96
CA THR A 928 -40.84 -17.28 -59.25
C THR A 928 -40.94 -18.61 -58.51
N GLN A 929 -40.60 -19.69 -59.21
CA GLN A 929 -40.88 -21.06 -58.75
C GLN A 929 -39.64 -21.78 -58.20
N ASN A 930 -38.45 -21.16 -58.21
CA ASN A 930 -37.19 -21.88 -58.01
C ASN A 930 -36.28 -21.14 -57.00
N PHE A 931 -36.56 -21.26 -55.70
CA PHE A 931 -35.71 -20.72 -54.63
C PHE A 931 -35.54 -21.72 -53.48
N ASP A 932 -34.29 -21.89 -53.04
CA ASP A 932 -33.88 -22.82 -51.99
C ASP A 932 -34.67 -22.60 -50.69
N ARG A 933 -35.35 -23.65 -50.21
CA ARG A 933 -36.27 -23.59 -49.06
C ARG A 933 -35.65 -23.22 -47.72
N PHE A 934 -34.33 -23.33 -47.60
CA PHE A 934 -33.64 -22.94 -46.37
C PHE A 934 -33.61 -21.42 -46.16
N LEU A 935 -33.80 -20.59 -47.20
CA LEU A 935 -33.65 -19.14 -47.14
C LEU A 935 -34.71 -18.50 -46.24
N GLY A 936 -34.29 -17.53 -45.42
CA GLY A 936 -35.21 -16.78 -44.57
C GLY A 936 -35.97 -15.74 -45.40
N MET A 937 -37.30 -15.79 -45.42
CA MET A 937 -38.13 -14.76 -46.06
C MET A 937 -39.31 -14.35 -45.16
N PRO A 938 -39.80 -13.11 -45.28
CA PRO A 938 -41.02 -12.69 -44.61
C PRO A 938 -42.25 -13.48 -45.05
N ILE A 939 -43.23 -13.52 -44.14
CA ILE A 939 -44.54 -14.14 -44.33
C ILE A 939 -45.61 -13.08 -44.15
N ARG A 940 -46.63 -13.10 -45.01
CA ARG A 940 -47.83 -12.27 -44.88
C ARG A 940 -49.03 -13.18 -44.57
N PRO A 941 -49.44 -13.33 -43.30
CA PRO A 941 -50.49 -14.28 -42.91
C PRO A 941 -51.86 -14.02 -43.54
N VAL A 942 -52.66 -15.08 -43.65
CA VAL A 942 -54.07 -15.05 -44.08
C VAL A 942 -54.94 -15.94 -43.18
N TYR A 943 -56.27 -15.78 -43.25
CA TYR A 943 -57.20 -16.73 -42.65
C TYR A 943 -58.54 -16.86 -43.40
N ASP A 944 -59.21 -18.00 -43.22
CA ASP A 944 -60.48 -18.31 -43.87
C ASP A 944 -61.64 -17.53 -43.25
N LYS A 945 -62.41 -16.82 -44.10
CA LYS A 945 -63.56 -15.98 -43.69
C LYS A 945 -64.66 -16.70 -42.89
N ASN A 946 -64.69 -18.04 -42.95
CA ASN A 946 -65.68 -18.88 -42.26
C ASN A 946 -65.14 -19.61 -41.02
N GLY A 947 -63.89 -19.36 -40.61
CA GLY A 947 -63.28 -19.98 -39.42
C GLY A 947 -63.21 -21.50 -39.48
N ARG A 948 -62.97 -22.07 -40.66
CA ARG A 948 -62.79 -23.52 -40.87
C ARG A 948 -61.63 -23.75 -41.81
N ASN A 949 -60.49 -24.16 -41.26
CA ASN A 949 -59.33 -24.60 -42.04
C ASN A 949 -59.73 -25.84 -42.87
N ALA A 950 -60.02 -25.63 -44.15
CA ALA A 950 -60.22 -26.74 -45.07
C ALA A 950 -58.84 -27.20 -45.54
N ALA A 951 -58.48 -28.46 -45.27
CA ALA A 951 -57.30 -29.06 -45.89
C ALA A 951 -57.39 -28.94 -47.42
N PRO A 952 -56.30 -28.58 -48.13
CA PRO A 952 -56.36 -28.28 -49.55
C PRO A 952 -56.81 -29.50 -50.38
N PRO A 953 -57.59 -29.30 -51.45
CA PRO A 953 -58.12 -30.39 -52.26
C PRO A 953 -57.02 -31.03 -53.13
N SER A 954 -56.74 -32.31 -52.90
CA SER A 954 -55.83 -33.10 -53.74
C SER A 954 -56.39 -33.28 -55.17
N THR A 955 -55.67 -32.79 -56.19
CA THR A 955 -56.02 -33.02 -57.60
C THR A 955 -55.64 -34.43 -58.09
N PRO A 956 -56.33 -35.00 -59.11
CA PRO A 956 -56.34 -36.45 -59.33
C PRO A 956 -55.25 -36.93 -60.31
N SER A 957 -54.52 -37.99 -59.93
CA SER A 957 -53.61 -38.71 -60.82
C SER A 957 -54.35 -39.63 -61.80
N SER A 958 -53.97 -39.61 -63.09
CA SER A 958 -54.60 -40.46 -64.12
C SER A 958 -53.96 -41.85 -64.26
N ASN A 959 -54.82 -42.87 -64.38
CA ASN A 959 -54.61 -44.22 -64.95
C ASN A 959 -53.91 -45.35 -64.15
N LYS A 960 -54.77 -46.24 -63.63
CA LYS A 960 -54.87 -47.70 -63.89
C LYS A 960 -53.72 -48.67 -63.51
N GLY A 961 -54.07 -49.67 -62.69
CA GLY A 961 -53.42 -51.00 -62.70
C GLY A 961 -53.89 -51.98 -61.60
N HIS A 962 -54.93 -52.77 -61.88
CA HIS A 962 -55.31 -54.10 -61.32
C HIS A 962 -54.92 -54.56 -59.88
N GLU A 963 -55.95 -55.03 -59.14
CA GLU A 963 -56.05 -56.28 -58.34
C GLU A 963 -54.90 -56.70 -57.37
N SER A 964 -55.14 -57.20 -56.14
CA SER A 964 -56.31 -57.89 -55.57
C SER A 964 -56.34 -57.84 -54.02
N ASP A 965 -57.47 -58.27 -53.46
CA ASP A 965 -57.86 -58.24 -52.03
C ASP A 965 -56.93 -58.96 -51.05
N ILE A 966 -56.72 -58.36 -49.85
CA ILE A 966 -56.66 -59.06 -48.54
C ILE A 966 -57.19 -58.13 -47.42
N GLU A 967 -58.38 -58.41 -46.89
CA GLU A 967 -58.78 -58.15 -45.49
C GLU A 967 -58.35 -59.34 -44.62
N PRO A 968 -58.22 -59.27 -43.25
CA PRO A 968 -59.03 -58.48 -42.29
C PRO A 968 -58.14 -57.76 -41.22
N MET A 969 -58.56 -57.23 -40.05
CA MET A 969 -59.69 -57.54 -39.15
C MET A 969 -59.93 -56.40 -38.12
N GLU A 970 -61.19 -56.09 -37.80
CA GLU A 970 -61.58 -55.20 -36.69
C GLU A 970 -61.34 -55.85 -35.30
N ILE A 971 -61.01 -55.05 -34.27
CA ILE A 971 -61.65 -55.14 -32.93
C ILE A 971 -61.78 -53.72 -32.32
N CYS A 972 -63.03 -53.27 -32.17
CA CYS A 972 -63.48 -52.15 -31.31
C CYS A 972 -63.96 -52.73 -29.93
N PRO A 973 -64.47 -51.97 -28.91
CA PRO A 973 -64.82 -50.54 -28.88
C PRO A 973 -64.47 -49.77 -27.56
N GLY A 974 -64.82 -48.47 -27.54
CA GLY A 974 -65.33 -47.79 -26.33
C GLY A 974 -64.52 -46.56 -25.85
N ARG A 975 -65.10 -45.37 -25.75
CA ARG A 975 -66.51 -44.96 -25.97
C ARG A 975 -66.61 -43.48 -26.32
#